data_AF-A0AAJ0DQP5-F1
#
_entry.id   AF-A0AAJ0DQP5-F1
#
_cell.length_a   1.000
_cell.length_b   1.000
_cell.length_c   1.000
_cell.angle_alpha   90.00
_cell.angle_beta   90.00
_cell.angle_gamma   90.00
#
_symmetry.space_group_name_H-M   'P 1'
#
loop_
_entity.id
_entity.type
_entity.pdbx_description
1 polymer ?
#
loop_
_entity_poly.entity_id
_entity_poly.type
_entity_poly.pdbx_seq_one_letter_code
_entity_poly.pdbx_strand_id
1 'polypeptide(L)'
;MEAEEPPLGRRGIDSGIKVLAPIFNTHLFTTLQIPPLFSFGDRSSTSSEEYSGITDLQVLEMSQNGRGTAPFERVSCERLTEQILTFSSATSAVAPPHEATPQPDTLSGTLRGIAITIRKDASWFADPELAELMGVALGAAAASSASLDLYSGVTLIETVGTFSALPPESLLAVARFLAHTYYNATRANKTRKLADATWAVTKQVLESHLGAQFVAALPQVIGKDDYNALDTKTGYAAFAGAVMIISEKLLLRKAADSDLPKPQTTDLLDCLRNAALNGNIHVRELIMDILIVLLAHDDATANLALEMSWHSLLATTQSCVEYTSNSKSASALVDSIVSRLDPLDSAEHHTIASLCIAVARPLEPVLQEALLSRFAKLLPVRDWANGFDDMIRRLSRSDQYLQELQMLLSRSLADFTSGPDQYLLAEYAGNLEAILMTEDTTEDAAAVLTKELIRAFTHCSMSGSSTTELSGLFGGLCEVAKKCIDATKFMLLLRADTEGAIYYTAHNLTYNLAGVLLQSFYNAVLSIIVNRHDWDIYYHLITELPAVLGNHALFDDRSDFIQQLRETVCHQLESGDYKEPPPDSALTKSHVTAHLIEILTAILSYHNHLRKQEMLSVMSIILSTAGSRDYIASIPCIHALTICCYELPDTVSSYMGDIIDKMSKMVTQRYLAIHVLLFLAGLSRLPDLFHNNFRTQDYKKVFGVCGSYLQSIRGLDGRIDLRPTSDDKSTKSSNADSADALPQYVYALTHHVIAFWYVALKPEQREEQKDYITSCLRHTNADGKTVLEDQGLVTIDLMDRIDADQMYGREQDTEFSFDSQAGRIWLQHRVSGLFLITTETSLKTRETIVTARRPTGTSKRLVNSNARGATFSALSVNEDYLPVWPDDSRGTAYGLIYLPSGSELGPAAAKAKTLPIADEAVTRAIQSLDRTPAVDSHKAGVIYIGEGQHSEAEILLNVQGSPDYITFISNLGTLRPLKDATFNTQGLDRSTDSADGTHAIVWNNEITELVYHITTLMPNNGDVNLNTTNKKRHIGNDFVNIIFNNSGAAFSFDTFPSQFNAVYIVITPSARTSFLQTRRRQHDDQQQAPVAFYRVQVLVRPNYPAISSAATEKIVSAGSLAGYVRNLALNDCVFSVMWDGLEREGGEYPSSWRSRLEQIRKLKGRFE
;
A
#
# COMPACT_ATOMS: atom_id res chain seq x y z
N MET A 1 -43.29 -20.42 -59.14
CA MET A 1 -43.00 -19.24 -58.29
C MET A 1 -41.51 -19.28 -58.00
N GLU A 2 -40.61 -19.16 -58.98
CA GLU A 2 -40.39 -18.04 -59.94
C GLU A 2 -40.28 -16.68 -59.22
N ALA A 3 -39.28 -15.83 -59.43
CA ALA A 3 -38.05 -15.83 -60.25
C ALA A 3 -37.20 -14.58 -59.82
N GLU A 4 -35.88 -14.66 -59.72
CA GLU A 4 -34.85 -14.14 -60.66
C GLU A 4 -34.35 -12.68 -60.46
N GLU A 5 -33.11 -12.48 -60.93
CA GLU A 5 -32.07 -11.48 -60.68
C GLU A 5 -32.18 -10.16 -61.56
N PRO A 6 -31.21 -9.20 -61.55
CA PRO A 6 -31.38 -7.74 -61.81
C PRO A 6 -31.15 -7.32 -63.31
N PRO A 7 -31.17 -6.02 -63.76
CA PRO A 7 -30.10 -4.99 -63.56
C PRO A 7 -30.46 -3.46 -63.74
N LEU A 8 -29.46 -2.58 -63.49
CA LEU A 8 -29.12 -1.25 -64.10
C LEU A 8 -30.18 -0.12 -64.37
N GLY A 9 -29.91 1.09 -63.83
CA GLY A 9 -29.84 2.32 -64.65
C GLY A 9 -30.81 3.51 -64.45
N ARG A 10 -30.26 4.63 -63.91
CA ARG A 10 -30.49 6.08 -64.19
C ARG A 10 -31.72 6.89 -63.68
N ARG A 11 -31.33 7.98 -62.96
CA ARG A 11 -31.70 9.43 -63.02
C ARG A 11 -32.78 10.04 -62.09
N GLY A 12 -32.32 11.07 -61.34
CA GLY A 12 -33.01 12.30 -60.91
C GLY A 12 -33.66 12.23 -59.50
N ILE A 13 -33.57 13.20 -58.57
CA ILE A 13 -33.22 14.64 -58.55
C ILE A 13 -32.73 15.02 -57.12
N ASP A 14 -31.95 16.11 -57.06
CA ASP A 14 -31.24 16.79 -55.95
C ASP A 14 -32.04 17.38 -54.77
N SER A 15 -31.36 17.44 -53.60
CA SER A 15 -31.05 18.64 -52.78
C SER A 15 -30.29 18.18 -51.51
N GLY A 16 -29.27 18.80 -50.91
CA GLY A 16 -28.38 19.92 -51.23
C GLY A 16 -27.32 20.04 -50.09
N ILE A 17 -26.03 20.11 -50.48
CA ILE A 17 -24.91 20.94 -49.96
C ILE A 17 -24.45 20.70 -48.49
N LYS A 18 -23.26 20.19 -48.10
CA LYS A 18 -21.82 20.16 -48.52
C LYS A 18 -20.92 21.38 -48.20
N VAL A 19 -19.82 21.08 -47.48
CA VAL A 19 -18.61 21.87 -47.21
C VAL A 19 -17.41 21.19 -47.91
N LEU A 20 -16.41 22.01 -48.28
CA LEU A 20 -14.94 21.79 -48.39
C LEU A 20 -14.27 22.03 -49.76
N ALA A 21 -13.24 22.91 -49.71
CA ALA A 21 -12.06 23.06 -50.60
C ALA A 21 -12.35 23.34 -52.10
N PRO A 22 -11.40 23.71 -53.01
CA PRO A 22 -9.93 23.62 -52.96
C PRO A 22 -9.15 24.78 -53.68
N ILE A 23 -7.92 24.48 -54.13
CA ILE A 23 -6.85 25.32 -54.69
C ILE A 23 -6.83 25.37 -56.26
N PHE A 24 -6.26 26.47 -56.80
CA PHE A 24 -5.53 26.73 -58.09
C PHE A 24 -6.23 27.38 -59.31
N ASN A 25 -5.74 28.60 -59.62
CA ASN A 25 -5.42 29.25 -60.91
C ASN A 25 -6.39 29.20 -62.11
N THR A 26 -6.83 30.37 -62.60
CA THR A 26 -6.31 31.04 -63.84
C THR A 26 -7.14 32.28 -64.23
N HIS A 27 -6.46 33.23 -64.87
CA HIS A 27 -6.88 34.49 -65.48
C HIS A 27 -8.27 34.54 -66.18
N LEU A 28 -8.97 35.68 -66.09
CA LEU A 28 -9.10 36.72 -67.16
C LEU A 28 -10.29 37.69 -66.90
N PHE A 29 -9.95 38.99 -66.96
CA PHE A 29 -10.66 40.09 -67.65
C PHE A 29 -11.94 40.77 -67.09
N THR A 30 -11.69 42.01 -66.65
CA THR A 30 -12.30 43.27 -67.10
C THR A 30 -13.75 43.66 -66.75
N THR A 31 -13.80 44.89 -66.23
CA THR A 31 -14.57 46.07 -66.67
C THR A 31 -15.88 46.46 -66.01
N LEU A 32 -15.87 47.75 -65.61
CA LEU A 32 -16.94 48.76 -65.53
C LEU A 32 -17.83 48.66 -64.26
N GLN A 33 -18.17 49.73 -63.52
CA GLN A 33 -17.95 51.16 -63.68
C GLN A 33 -18.57 51.93 -62.48
N ILE A 34 -18.06 53.17 -62.27
CA ILE A 34 -18.80 54.43 -61.96
C ILE A 34 -19.22 54.71 -60.48
N PRO A 35 -19.20 55.97 -59.97
CA PRO A 35 -18.50 57.20 -60.40
C PRO A 35 -18.11 58.17 -59.21
N PRO A 36 -18.06 59.54 -59.33
CA PRO A 36 -16.86 60.34 -59.06
C PRO A 36 -17.07 61.47 -58.03
N LEU A 37 -16.14 62.43 -57.88
CA LEU A 37 -16.35 63.90 -57.94
C LEU A 37 -15.05 64.69 -57.70
N PHE A 38 -14.68 65.50 -58.72
CA PHE A 38 -13.94 66.78 -58.80
C PHE A 38 -12.54 66.97 -58.16
N SER A 39 -11.62 67.80 -58.65
CA SER A 39 -11.18 68.35 -59.96
C SER A 39 -10.17 69.46 -59.66
N PHE A 40 -9.08 69.54 -60.42
CA PHE A 40 -8.40 70.75 -60.94
C PHE A 40 -7.25 70.17 -61.79
N GLY A 41 -7.04 70.45 -63.07
CA GLY A 41 -7.39 71.62 -63.87
C GLY A 41 -6.10 72.16 -64.49
N ASP A 42 -5.75 71.59 -65.66
CA ASP A 42 -4.73 71.91 -66.68
C ASP A 42 -3.90 73.20 -66.60
N ARG A 43 -2.63 73.10 -67.07
CA ARG A 43 -2.15 73.84 -68.27
C ARG A 43 -0.80 73.34 -68.81
N SER A 44 -0.90 72.60 -69.92
CA SER A 44 -0.22 72.79 -71.22
C SER A 44 1.25 73.24 -71.34
N SER A 45 2.00 72.40 -72.05
CA SER A 45 2.90 72.68 -73.21
C SER A 45 4.06 73.66 -73.01
N THR A 46 5.31 73.32 -73.35
CA THR A 46 5.80 73.24 -74.73
C THR A 46 7.29 72.86 -74.74
N SER A 47 7.68 72.14 -75.80
CA SER A 47 8.95 72.19 -76.53
C SER A 47 10.28 71.89 -75.83
N SER A 48 10.91 70.81 -76.25
CA SER A 48 12.31 70.76 -76.72
C SER A 48 12.63 69.29 -77.08
N GLU A 49 12.25 68.82 -78.26
CA GLU A 49 13.21 68.68 -79.37
C GLU A 49 14.49 69.50 -79.18
N GLU A 50 15.50 68.87 -78.59
CA GLU A 50 16.94 69.01 -78.89
C GLU A 50 17.69 68.05 -77.94
N TYR A 51 18.85 67.53 -78.36
CA TYR A 51 19.65 66.46 -77.73
C TYR A 51 19.35 65.01 -78.17
N SER A 52 19.13 64.81 -79.47
CA SER A 52 19.62 63.59 -80.14
C SER A 52 21.10 63.79 -80.51
N GLY A 53 22.03 63.52 -79.59
CA GLY A 53 23.45 63.65 -79.91
C GLY A 53 24.41 63.77 -78.73
N ILE A 54 24.33 62.86 -77.75
CA ILE A 54 25.40 62.66 -76.77
C ILE A 54 25.57 61.14 -76.61
N THR A 55 26.74 60.63 -76.96
CA THR A 55 27.11 59.22 -76.79
C THR A 55 27.48 58.93 -75.33
N ASP A 56 27.26 57.70 -74.87
CA ASP A 56 27.55 57.21 -73.51
C ASP A 56 28.97 57.55 -72.99
N LEU A 57 29.89 57.90 -73.87
CA LEU A 57 31.26 58.32 -73.58
C LEU A 57 31.38 59.73 -72.96
N GLN A 58 30.47 60.67 -73.24
CA GLN A 58 30.56 62.04 -72.71
C GLN A 58 30.01 62.18 -71.28
N VAL A 59 29.10 61.29 -70.86
CA VAL A 59 28.67 61.18 -69.44
C VAL A 59 29.75 60.50 -68.59
N LEU A 60 30.64 59.72 -69.21
CA LEU A 60 31.74 58.99 -68.57
C LEU A 60 32.90 59.88 -68.12
N GLU A 61 33.20 60.99 -68.81
CA GLU A 61 34.26 61.93 -68.40
C GLU A 61 33.82 62.90 -67.29
N MET A 62 32.52 63.23 -67.19
CA MET A 62 32.03 64.21 -66.20
C MET A 62 31.78 63.63 -64.80
N SER A 63 31.72 62.30 -64.63
CA SER A 63 31.43 61.67 -63.33
C SER A 63 32.68 61.35 -62.49
N GLN A 64 33.91 61.51 -62.99
CA GLN A 64 35.12 61.09 -62.28
C GLN A 64 35.51 61.94 -61.06
N ASN A 65 34.90 63.13 -60.86
CA ASN A 65 35.29 64.03 -59.77
C ASN A 65 34.13 64.52 -58.86
N GLY A 66 32.91 64.00 -59.02
CA GLY A 66 31.76 64.36 -58.17
C GLY A 66 31.50 65.87 -58.12
N ARG A 67 31.42 66.51 -59.29
CA ARG A 67 30.93 67.88 -59.46
C ARG A 67 30.01 67.93 -60.68
N GLY A 68 28.76 68.40 -60.49
CA GLY A 68 27.87 68.82 -61.57
C GLY A 68 26.86 67.77 -62.04
N THR A 69 25.96 67.32 -61.15
CA THR A 69 24.84 66.39 -61.43
C THR A 69 23.56 67.05 -61.96
N ALA A 70 23.57 68.37 -62.22
CA ALA A 70 22.38 69.20 -62.40
C ALA A 70 21.74 69.20 -63.83
N PRO A 71 21.67 68.05 -64.52
CA PRO A 71 20.40 67.71 -65.18
C PRO A 71 20.02 66.21 -65.16
N PHE A 72 20.71 65.34 -64.41
CA PHE A 72 20.58 63.87 -64.50
C PHE A 72 20.24 63.20 -63.16
N GLU A 73 19.39 63.82 -62.36
CA GLU A 73 18.97 63.37 -61.01
C GLU A 73 18.44 61.93 -60.99
N ARG A 74 17.41 61.64 -61.80
CA ARG A 74 16.82 60.30 -61.93
C ARG A 74 17.83 59.26 -62.41
N VAL A 75 18.60 59.59 -63.45
CA VAL A 75 19.62 58.69 -64.04
C VAL A 75 20.77 58.45 -63.06
N SER A 76 21.11 59.42 -62.21
CA SER A 76 22.15 59.28 -61.19
C SER A 76 21.69 58.34 -60.06
N CYS A 77 20.45 58.48 -59.58
CA CYS A 77 19.87 57.55 -58.61
C CYS A 77 19.69 56.14 -59.20
N GLU A 78 19.19 56.01 -60.44
CA GLU A 78 19.04 54.74 -61.15
C GLU A 78 20.40 54.05 -61.34
N ARG A 79 21.43 54.77 -61.81
CA ARG A 79 22.78 54.23 -62.02
C ARG A 79 23.47 53.85 -60.70
N LEU A 80 23.32 54.65 -59.64
CA LEU A 80 23.86 54.31 -58.32
C LEU A 80 23.13 53.09 -57.72
N THR A 81 21.82 52.95 -57.98
CA THR A 81 21.02 51.79 -57.59
C THR A 81 21.46 50.54 -58.35
N GLU A 82 21.64 50.61 -59.66
CA GLU A 82 22.18 49.52 -60.49
C GLU A 82 23.58 49.09 -60.03
N GLN A 83 24.45 50.04 -59.70
CA GLN A 83 25.79 49.76 -59.16
C GLN A 83 25.79 49.04 -57.83
N ILE A 84 24.73 49.15 -57.02
CA ILE A 84 24.59 48.39 -55.78
C ILE A 84 24.04 47.00 -56.06
N LEU A 85 23.07 46.89 -56.98
CA LEU A 85 22.44 45.62 -57.35
C LEU A 85 23.45 44.61 -57.95
N THR A 86 24.50 45.08 -58.64
CA THR A 86 25.59 44.20 -59.14
C THR A 86 26.31 43.45 -58.02
N PHE A 87 26.46 44.07 -56.83
CA PHE A 87 27.03 43.41 -55.65
C PHE A 87 26.05 42.46 -54.98
N SER A 88 24.73 42.70 -55.07
CA SER A 88 23.70 41.80 -54.55
C SER A 88 23.46 40.56 -55.42
N SER A 89 23.66 40.64 -56.74
CA SER A 89 23.51 39.49 -57.66
C SER A 89 24.71 38.54 -57.75
N ALA A 90 25.88 38.96 -57.26
CA ALA A 90 27.15 38.24 -57.42
C ALA A 90 27.32 37.01 -56.50
N THR A 91 26.34 36.69 -55.64
CA THR A 91 26.43 35.53 -54.73
C THR A 91 26.06 34.19 -55.38
N SER A 92 25.64 34.17 -56.66
CA SER A 92 25.31 32.93 -57.37
C SER A 92 25.57 32.99 -58.88
N ALA A 93 26.79 33.28 -59.32
CA ALA A 93 27.27 32.89 -60.66
C ALA A 93 28.79 32.99 -60.78
N VAL A 94 29.41 31.94 -61.31
CA VAL A 94 30.82 31.91 -61.76
C VAL A 94 30.98 32.87 -62.93
N ALA A 95 31.90 33.83 -62.84
CA ALA A 95 32.28 34.70 -63.96
C ALA A 95 33.75 34.45 -64.39
N PRO A 96 34.06 34.41 -65.71
CA PRO A 96 35.41 34.31 -66.26
C PRO A 96 36.15 35.67 -66.23
N PRO A 97 37.47 35.71 -66.46
CA PRO A 97 38.26 36.92 -66.29
C PRO A 97 38.18 37.80 -67.54
N HIS A 98 38.09 39.13 -67.40
CA HIS A 98 38.93 40.10 -68.14
C HIS A 98 38.63 41.57 -67.80
N GLU A 99 39.73 42.33 -67.73
CA GLU A 99 39.94 43.78 -67.96
C GLU A 99 39.63 44.84 -66.89
N ALA A 100 40.65 45.67 -66.68
CA ALA A 100 40.84 46.61 -65.59
C ALA A 100 40.14 47.96 -65.83
N THR A 101 39.25 48.34 -64.91
CA THR A 101 38.86 49.73 -64.62
C THR A 101 38.88 49.92 -63.09
N PRO A 102 39.19 51.10 -62.54
CA PRO A 102 39.19 51.33 -61.11
C PRO A 102 37.75 51.55 -60.64
N GLN A 103 36.97 50.46 -60.56
CA GLN A 103 35.74 50.47 -59.78
C GLN A 103 36.11 50.30 -58.30
N PRO A 104 35.38 50.91 -57.35
CA PRO A 104 35.57 50.58 -55.94
C PRO A 104 35.24 49.10 -55.77
N ASP A 105 36.27 48.26 -55.59
CA ASP A 105 36.16 46.78 -55.51
C ASP A 105 35.29 46.27 -54.35
N THR A 106 34.75 47.16 -53.50
CA THR A 106 34.04 46.81 -52.26
C THR A 106 32.75 47.61 -52.11
N LEU A 107 31.71 46.94 -51.60
CA LEU A 107 30.40 47.54 -51.32
C LEU A 107 30.50 48.78 -50.40
N SER A 108 31.34 48.74 -49.36
CA SER A 108 31.64 49.90 -48.50
C SER A 108 32.26 51.08 -49.24
N GLY A 109 33.12 50.82 -50.23
CA GLY A 109 33.68 51.86 -51.10
C GLY A 109 32.59 52.58 -51.90
N THR A 110 31.65 51.82 -52.47
CA THR A 110 30.50 52.34 -53.23
C THR A 110 29.54 53.13 -52.34
N LEU A 111 29.17 52.60 -51.16
CA LEU A 111 28.30 53.30 -50.20
C LEU A 111 28.90 54.61 -49.69
N ARG A 112 30.21 54.64 -49.44
CA ARG A 112 30.93 55.87 -49.04
C ARG A 112 31.00 56.88 -50.19
N GLY A 113 31.17 56.40 -51.43
CA GLY A 113 31.09 57.22 -52.63
C GLY A 113 29.72 57.89 -52.77
N ILE A 114 28.64 57.12 -52.59
CA ILE A 114 27.26 57.64 -52.58
C ILE A 114 27.07 58.71 -51.50
N ALA A 115 27.53 58.46 -50.27
CA ALA A 115 27.46 59.45 -49.19
C ALA A 115 28.21 60.75 -49.54
N ILE A 116 29.38 60.68 -50.17
CA ILE A 116 30.14 61.87 -50.61
C ILE A 116 29.40 62.65 -51.71
N THR A 117 28.77 61.94 -52.66
CA THR A 117 27.98 62.57 -53.73
C THR A 117 26.77 63.29 -53.15
N ILE A 118 26.01 62.64 -52.27
CA ILE A 118 24.86 63.25 -51.59
C ILE A 118 25.30 64.45 -50.75
N ARG A 119 26.43 64.36 -50.02
CA ARG A 119 26.95 65.49 -49.23
C ARG A 119 27.27 66.73 -50.07
N LYS A 120 27.72 66.55 -51.30
CA LYS A 120 28.12 67.67 -52.19
C LYS A 120 26.94 68.28 -52.93
N ASP A 121 25.96 67.47 -53.31
CA ASP A 121 24.87 67.85 -54.21
C ASP A 121 23.47 67.68 -53.56
N ALA A 122 23.38 67.78 -52.23
CA ALA A 122 22.20 67.41 -51.44
C ALA A 122 20.87 68.10 -51.83
N SER A 123 20.91 69.33 -52.37
CA SER A 123 19.72 70.08 -52.77
C SER A 123 19.07 69.62 -54.08
N TRP A 124 19.66 68.63 -54.76
CA TRP A 124 19.32 68.21 -56.12
C TRP A 124 18.82 66.76 -56.20
N PHE A 125 18.43 66.15 -55.08
CA PHE A 125 17.85 64.81 -55.02
C PHE A 125 16.40 64.87 -54.56
N ALA A 126 15.50 64.31 -55.37
CA ALA A 126 14.07 64.27 -55.14
C ALA A 126 13.72 63.11 -54.22
N ASP A 127 12.71 63.34 -53.38
CA ASP A 127 12.32 62.45 -52.29
C ASP A 127 12.04 60.99 -52.72
N PRO A 128 11.32 60.69 -53.84
CA PRO A 128 11.00 59.31 -54.20
C PRO A 128 12.21 58.54 -54.77
N GLU A 129 13.04 59.16 -55.61
CA GLU A 129 14.25 58.54 -56.16
C GLU A 129 15.32 58.34 -55.08
N LEU A 130 15.41 59.27 -54.12
CA LEU A 130 16.27 59.12 -52.95
C LEU A 130 15.78 58.00 -52.04
N ALA A 131 14.45 57.84 -51.86
CA ALA A 131 13.88 56.75 -51.08
C ALA A 131 14.18 55.36 -51.68
N GLU A 132 14.09 55.22 -53.01
CA GLU A 132 14.44 53.97 -53.72
C GLU A 132 15.92 53.63 -53.58
N LEU A 133 16.81 54.61 -53.82
CA LEU A 133 18.26 54.45 -53.65
C LEU A 133 18.61 54.05 -52.20
N MET A 134 18.00 54.69 -51.21
CA MET A 134 18.18 54.34 -49.81
C MET A 134 17.67 52.93 -49.49
N GLY A 135 16.52 52.52 -50.01
CA GLY A 135 15.99 51.18 -49.83
C GLY A 135 16.94 50.09 -50.33
N VAL A 136 17.50 50.28 -51.53
CA VAL A 136 18.44 49.31 -52.14
C VAL A 136 19.82 49.34 -51.47
N ALA A 137 20.36 50.52 -51.18
CA ALA A 137 21.66 50.68 -50.51
C ALA A 137 21.67 50.04 -49.12
N LEU A 138 20.63 50.28 -48.33
CA LEU A 138 20.49 49.73 -46.98
C LEU A 138 20.17 48.23 -47.01
N GLY A 139 19.38 47.77 -47.99
CA GLY A 139 19.13 46.34 -48.23
C GLY A 139 20.41 45.57 -48.53
N ALA A 140 21.26 46.08 -49.43
CA ALA A 140 22.54 45.46 -49.77
C ALA A 140 23.52 45.49 -48.59
N ALA A 141 23.57 46.60 -47.84
CA ALA A 141 24.39 46.71 -46.64
C ALA A 141 23.95 45.72 -45.54
N ALA A 142 22.65 45.50 -45.34
CA ALA A 142 22.13 44.52 -44.38
C ALA A 142 22.35 43.06 -44.81
N ALA A 143 22.44 42.79 -46.11
CA ALA A 143 22.79 41.46 -46.62
C ALA A 143 24.29 41.13 -46.41
N SER A 144 25.15 42.14 -46.25
CA SER A 144 26.57 41.95 -45.96
C SER A 144 26.82 41.61 -44.48
N SER A 145 27.71 40.65 -44.24
CA SER A 145 28.18 40.32 -42.87
C SER A 145 29.36 41.19 -42.42
N ALA A 146 29.89 42.06 -43.27
CA ALA A 146 31.06 42.88 -42.98
C ALA A 146 30.70 44.12 -42.14
N SER A 147 31.40 44.31 -41.01
CA SER A 147 31.18 45.47 -40.12
C SER A 147 31.46 46.81 -40.80
N LEU A 148 32.32 46.83 -41.83
CA LEU A 148 32.65 48.04 -42.59
C LEU A 148 31.51 48.48 -43.51
N ASP A 149 30.77 47.54 -44.08
CA ASP A 149 29.61 47.82 -44.94
C ASP A 149 28.44 48.34 -44.09
N LEU A 150 28.21 47.75 -42.92
CA LEU A 150 27.25 48.25 -41.92
C LEU A 150 27.61 49.67 -41.46
N TYR A 151 28.88 49.94 -41.15
CA TYR A 151 29.35 51.28 -40.77
C TYR A 151 29.15 52.31 -41.89
N SER A 152 29.38 51.89 -43.14
CA SER A 152 29.20 52.75 -44.32
C SER A 152 27.71 53.06 -44.56
N GLY A 153 26.81 52.09 -44.33
CA GLY A 153 25.36 52.30 -44.36
C GLY A 153 24.86 53.24 -43.25
N VAL A 154 25.38 53.11 -42.02
CA VAL A 154 25.06 54.05 -40.92
C VAL A 154 25.54 55.47 -41.25
N THR A 155 26.75 55.60 -41.81
CA THR A 155 27.30 56.89 -42.25
C THR A 155 26.48 57.50 -43.39
N LEU A 156 25.94 56.67 -44.28
CA LEU A 156 25.06 57.12 -45.36
C LEU A 156 23.76 57.74 -44.79
N ILE A 157 23.13 57.09 -43.81
CA ILE A 157 21.94 57.62 -43.12
C ILE A 157 22.26 58.93 -42.40
N GLU A 158 23.38 59.00 -41.67
CA GLU A 158 23.85 60.22 -41.01
C GLU A 158 24.04 61.37 -42.01
N THR A 159 24.65 61.07 -43.16
CA THR A 159 24.93 62.06 -44.21
C THR A 159 23.64 62.55 -44.86
N VAL A 160 22.71 61.65 -45.19
CA VAL A 160 21.40 62.04 -45.73
C VAL A 160 20.63 62.87 -44.71
N GLY A 161 20.55 62.44 -43.44
CA GLY A 161 19.83 63.17 -42.39
C GLY A 161 20.47 64.49 -41.96
N THR A 162 21.74 64.73 -42.28
CA THR A 162 22.46 65.98 -41.96
C THR A 162 22.43 66.98 -43.12
N PHE A 163 22.55 66.51 -44.36
CA PHE A 163 22.69 67.37 -45.54
C PHE A 163 21.43 67.45 -46.41
N SER A 164 20.49 66.51 -46.28
CA SER A 164 19.20 66.46 -47.00
C SER A 164 18.02 66.22 -46.04
N ALA A 165 16.79 66.26 -46.57
CA ALA A 165 15.61 65.78 -45.85
C ALA A 165 15.48 64.26 -46.05
N LEU A 166 15.35 63.50 -44.96
CA LEU A 166 15.12 62.06 -45.05
C LEU A 166 13.69 61.82 -45.57
N PRO A 167 13.50 61.13 -46.70
CA PRO A 167 12.15 60.91 -47.24
C PRO A 167 11.31 60.06 -46.27
N PRO A 168 10.06 60.44 -45.97
CA PRO A 168 9.22 59.67 -45.05
C PRO A 168 8.96 58.24 -45.54
N GLU A 169 8.95 58.01 -46.86
CA GLU A 169 8.79 56.68 -47.48
C GLU A 169 9.98 55.74 -47.20
N SER A 170 11.17 56.28 -46.97
CA SER A 170 12.40 55.52 -46.67
C SER A 170 12.51 55.12 -45.20
N LEU A 171 11.68 55.68 -44.32
CA LEU A 171 11.83 55.61 -42.87
C LEU A 171 11.71 54.19 -42.32
N LEU A 172 10.86 53.34 -42.90
CA LEU A 172 10.74 51.94 -42.50
C LEU A 172 11.99 51.13 -42.87
N ALA A 173 12.58 51.40 -44.05
CA ALA A 173 13.83 50.76 -44.47
C ALA A 173 15.00 51.20 -43.60
N VAL A 174 15.05 52.48 -43.23
CA VAL A 174 16.01 53.06 -42.29
C VAL A 174 15.86 52.44 -40.89
N ALA A 175 14.64 52.36 -40.36
CA ALA A 175 14.37 51.75 -39.06
C ALA A 175 14.78 50.27 -39.04
N ARG A 176 14.46 49.51 -40.09
CA ARG A 176 14.85 48.09 -40.23
C ARG A 176 16.37 47.92 -40.29
N PHE A 177 17.07 48.77 -41.04
CA PHE A 177 18.53 48.71 -41.16
C PHE A 177 19.26 49.11 -39.87
N LEU A 178 18.81 50.19 -39.21
CA LEU A 178 19.39 50.63 -37.94
C LEU A 178 19.17 49.59 -36.85
N ALA A 179 17.97 48.99 -36.78
CA ALA A 179 17.68 47.87 -35.90
C ALA A 179 18.60 46.68 -36.17
N HIS A 180 18.67 46.21 -37.42
CA HIS A 180 19.55 45.11 -37.84
C HIS A 180 21.02 45.36 -37.46
N THR A 181 21.51 46.57 -37.73
CA THR A 181 22.89 46.96 -37.43
C THR A 181 23.14 47.05 -35.93
N TYR A 182 22.18 47.56 -35.16
CA TYR A 182 22.28 47.65 -33.70
C TYR A 182 22.34 46.26 -33.04
N TYR A 183 21.52 45.31 -33.49
CA TYR A 183 21.59 43.91 -33.03
C TYR A 183 22.95 43.28 -33.37
N ASN A 184 23.40 43.42 -34.61
CA ASN A 184 24.67 42.86 -35.04
C ASN A 184 25.86 43.50 -34.32
N ALA A 185 25.82 44.80 -34.04
CA ALA A 185 26.88 45.49 -33.32
C ALA A 185 26.91 45.12 -31.83
N THR A 186 25.76 44.86 -31.21
CA THR A 186 25.67 44.65 -29.75
C THR A 186 25.75 43.18 -29.35
N ARG A 187 25.09 42.28 -30.10
CA ARG A 187 24.99 40.85 -29.76
C ARG A 187 25.83 39.97 -30.68
N ALA A 188 25.69 40.08 -32.00
CA ALA A 188 26.28 39.12 -32.95
C ALA A 188 27.79 39.32 -33.18
N ASN A 189 28.24 40.56 -33.41
CA ASN A 189 29.63 40.94 -33.74
C ASN A 189 30.31 41.78 -32.63
N LYS A 190 29.60 42.18 -31.57
CA LYS A 190 30.10 42.91 -30.38
C LYS A 190 31.05 44.08 -30.68
N THR A 191 30.75 44.91 -31.67
CA THR A 191 31.52 46.11 -32.03
C THR A 191 30.97 47.35 -31.35
N ARG A 192 31.46 47.66 -30.13
CA ARG A 192 31.02 48.83 -29.34
C ARG A 192 31.01 50.14 -30.14
N LYS A 193 32.03 50.39 -30.96
CA LYS A 193 32.10 51.59 -31.83
C LYS A 193 30.96 51.67 -32.85
N LEU A 194 30.57 50.55 -33.44
CA LEU A 194 29.46 50.51 -34.40
C LEU A 194 28.12 50.65 -33.69
N ALA A 195 27.97 50.06 -32.49
CA ALA A 195 26.76 50.22 -31.68
C ALA A 195 26.58 51.69 -31.23
N ASP A 196 27.66 52.32 -30.77
CA ASP A 196 27.67 53.74 -30.37
C ASP A 196 27.35 54.66 -31.58
N ALA A 197 27.93 54.39 -32.76
CA ALA A 197 27.64 55.14 -33.99
C ALA A 197 26.20 54.93 -34.47
N THR A 198 25.70 53.69 -34.46
CA THR A 198 24.32 53.38 -34.85
C THR A 198 23.33 54.08 -33.93
N TRP A 199 23.56 54.03 -32.61
CA TRP A 199 22.72 54.73 -31.64
C TRP A 199 22.78 56.25 -31.79
N ALA A 200 23.95 56.83 -32.08
CA ALA A 200 24.07 58.27 -32.32
C ALA A 200 23.19 58.72 -33.51
N VAL A 201 23.21 57.97 -34.61
CA VAL A 201 22.36 58.25 -35.79
C VAL A 201 20.88 58.01 -35.46
N THR A 202 20.54 56.91 -34.79
CA THR A 202 19.16 56.66 -34.31
C THR A 202 18.67 57.81 -33.43
N LYS A 203 19.50 58.31 -32.52
CA LYS A 203 19.18 59.45 -31.65
C LYS A 203 18.95 60.73 -32.47
N GLN A 204 19.79 61.01 -33.47
CA GLN A 204 19.61 62.15 -34.36
C GLN A 204 18.27 62.10 -35.12
N VAL A 205 17.86 60.92 -35.59
CA VAL A 205 16.55 60.73 -36.24
C VAL A 205 15.40 60.93 -35.24
N LEU A 206 15.54 60.44 -34.01
CA LEU A 206 14.53 60.61 -32.95
C LEU A 206 14.37 62.07 -32.50
N GLU A 207 15.45 62.87 -32.50
CA GLU A 207 15.42 64.30 -32.16
C GLU A 207 14.94 65.18 -33.34
N SER A 208 14.77 64.61 -34.52
CA SER A 208 14.31 65.31 -35.72
C SER A 208 12.78 65.46 -35.79
N HIS A 209 12.28 66.24 -36.75
CA HIS A 209 10.84 66.35 -37.05
C HIS A 209 10.17 65.03 -37.46
N LEU A 210 10.97 64.00 -37.82
CA LEU A 210 10.51 62.66 -38.15
C LEU A 210 10.52 61.71 -36.95
N GLY A 211 10.93 62.18 -35.75
CA GLY A 211 11.06 61.34 -34.56
C GLY A 211 9.80 60.56 -34.21
N ALA A 212 8.63 61.20 -34.26
CA ALA A 212 7.34 60.55 -34.00
C ALA A 212 7.01 59.46 -35.04
N GLN A 213 7.29 59.71 -36.32
CA GLN A 213 7.07 58.73 -37.40
C GLN A 213 8.07 57.57 -37.32
N PHE A 214 9.31 57.85 -36.90
CA PHE A 214 10.35 56.83 -36.74
C PHE A 214 10.02 55.90 -35.58
N VAL A 215 9.51 56.45 -34.48
CA VAL A 215 9.00 55.69 -33.34
C VAL A 215 7.79 54.82 -33.73
N ALA A 216 6.90 55.30 -34.60
CA ALA A 216 5.80 54.49 -35.15
C ALA A 216 6.28 53.42 -36.14
N ALA A 217 7.40 53.64 -36.84
CA ALA A 217 7.99 52.66 -37.76
C ALA A 217 8.67 51.49 -37.04
N LEU A 218 9.18 51.68 -35.81
CA LEU A 218 9.87 50.61 -35.05
C LEU A 218 8.94 49.42 -34.71
N PRO A 219 7.70 49.59 -34.18
CA PRO A 219 6.73 48.51 -34.06
C PRO A 219 6.35 47.86 -35.41
N GLN A 220 6.32 48.62 -36.51
CA GLN A 220 6.05 48.06 -37.84
C GLN A 220 7.17 47.12 -38.34
N VAL A 221 8.41 47.27 -37.84
CA VAL A 221 9.49 46.31 -38.09
C VAL A 221 9.22 44.98 -37.37
N ILE A 222 8.50 45.01 -36.25
CA ILE A 222 8.12 43.84 -35.45
C ILE A 222 6.93 43.10 -36.07
N GLY A 223 5.94 43.82 -36.63
CA GLY A 223 4.62 43.27 -36.97
C GLY A 223 4.23 43.11 -38.46
N LYS A 224 5.13 43.25 -39.44
CA LYS A 224 4.75 43.21 -40.88
C LYS A 224 4.52 41.78 -41.42
N ASP A 225 3.55 41.64 -42.35
CA ASP A 225 2.96 40.42 -42.94
C ASP A 225 3.90 39.33 -43.53
N ASP A 226 5.22 39.53 -43.52
CA ASP A 226 6.20 38.62 -44.14
C ASP A 226 6.86 37.75 -43.06
N TYR A 227 6.07 36.93 -42.38
CA TYR A 227 6.51 36.10 -41.24
C TYR A 227 7.61 35.09 -41.64
N ASN A 228 7.69 34.70 -42.92
CA ASN A 228 8.78 33.90 -43.46
C ASN A 228 10.14 34.61 -43.34
N ALA A 229 10.15 35.94 -43.24
CA ALA A 229 11.36 36.73 -43.05
C ALA A 229 11.93 36.60 -41.62
N LEU A 230 11.14 36.23 -40.61
CA LEU A 230 11.63 36.02 -39.23
C LEU A 230 12.55 34.79 -39.13
N ASP A 231 12.44 33.84 -40.05
CA ASP A 231 13.36 32.69 -40.17
C ASP A 231 14.68 33.08 -40.85
N THR A 232 14.72 34.21 -41.57
CA THR A 232 15.95 34.70 -42.21
C THR A 232 16.85 35.38 -41.19
N LYS A 233 18.17 35.16 -41.32
CA LYS A 233 19.18 35.79 -40.44
C LYS A 233 19.07 37.33 -40.42
N THR A 234 18.71 37.93 -41.56
CA THR A 234 18.57 39.38 -41.71
C THR A 234 17.30 39.90 -41.04
N GLY A 235 16.16 39.21 -41.24
CA GLY A 235 14.88 39.54 -40.62
C GLY A 235 14.87 39.34 -39.11
N TYR A 236 15.41 38.23 -38.60
CA TYR A 236 15.56 38.02 -37.15
C TYR A 236 16.44 39.11 -36.50
N ALA A 237 17.56 39.47 -37.13
CA ALA A 237 18.44 40.52 -36.62
C ALA A 237 17.77 41.90 -36.60
N ALA A 238 16.95 42.21 -37.62
CA ALA A 238 16.15 43.44 -37.65
C ALA A 238 15.07 43.44 -36.55
N PHE A 239 14.37 42.31 -36.37
CA PHE A 239 13.40 42.13 -35.30
C PHE A 239 14.03 42.30 -33.92
N ALA A 240 15.06 41.51 -33.61
CA ALA A 240 15.75 41.52 -32.32
C ALA A 240 16.39 42.88 -32.04
N GLY A 241 16.88 43.57 -33.07
CA GLY A 241 17.42 44.92 -32.96
C GLY A 241 16.37 45.98 -32.64
N ALA A 242 15.20 45.90 -33.27
CA ALA A 242 14.09 46.82 -33.00
C ALA A 242 13.60 46.63 -31.56
N VAL A 243 13.44 45.37 -31.15
CA VAL A 243 13.19 44.96 -29.76
C VAL A 243 14.20 45.55 -28.78
N MET A 244 15.50 45.41 -29.06
CA MET A 244 16.57 45.94 -28.19
C MET A 244 16.59 47.47 -28.13
N ILE A 245 16.38 48.16 -29.24
CA ILE A 245 16.33 49.64 -29.25
C ILE A 245 15.14 50.11 -28.40
N ILE A 246 13.97 49.48 -28.57
CA ILE A 246 12.77 49.80 -27.79
C ILE A 246 13.02 49.54 -26.30
N SER A 247 13.49 48.35 -25.91
CA SER A 247 13.69 48.00 -24.51
C SER A 247 14.83 48.77 -23.85
N GLU A 248 16.04 48.74 -24.41
CA GLU A 248 17.27 49.28 -23.79
C GLU A 248 17.35 50.81 -23.83
N LYS A 249 16.76 51.45 -24.84
CA LYS A 249 16.99 52.88 -25.11
C LYS A 249 15.75 53.75 -25.00
N LEU A 250 14.56 53.23 -25.35
CA LEU A 250 13.31 53.99 -25.30
C LEU A 250 12.51 53.75 -24.02
N LEU A 251 12.48 52.51 -23.51
CA LEU A 251 11.75 52.15 -22.28
C LEU A 251 12.59 52.35 -20.99
N LEU A 252 13.86 51.90 -20.96
CA LEU A 252 14.71 51.85 -19.74
C LEU A 252 15.35 53.18 -19.26
N ARG A 253 15.05 54.34 -19.87
CA ARG A 253 15.80 55.60 -19.61
C ARG A 253 15.14 56.47 -18.52
N LYS A 254 15.92 56.88 -17.52
CA LYS A 254 15.48 57.75 -16.41
C LYS A 254 15.03 59.13 -16.90
N ALA A 255 14.08 59.74 -16.17
CA ALA A 255 13.32 60.98 -16.44
C ALA A 255 14.09 62.28 -16.81
N ALA A 256 15.42 62.26 -16.94
CA ALA A 256 16.22 63.45 -17.25
C ALA A 256 16.47 63.71 -18.76
N ASP A 257 16.09 62.78 -19.65
CA ASP A 257 16.13 62.89 -21.12
C ASP A 257 14.68 62.79 -21.69
N SER A 258 13.73 63.54 -21.13
CA SER A 258 12.28 63.39 -21.33
C SER A 258 11.71 63.79 -22.70
N ASP A 259 12.54 64.30 -23.62
CA ASP A 259 12.07 64.93 -24.86
C ASP A 259 12.00 63.99 -26.08
N LEU A 260 12.38 62.71 -25.92
CA LEU A 260 12.30 61.72 -27.00
C LEU A 260 10.89 61.10 -27.09
N PRO A 261 10.32 60.97 -28.31
CA PRO A 261 9.03 60.33 -28.50
C PRO A 261 9.08 58.85 -28.07
N LYS A 262 8.05 58.40 -27.33
CA LYS A 262 7.89 57.00 -26.89
C LYS A 262 6.88 56.28 -27.78
N PRO A 263 7.05 54.97 -28.05
CA PRO A 263 6.07 54.20 -28.82
C PRO A 263 4.73 54.12 -28.07
N GLN A 264 3.63 54.14 -28.80
CA GLN A 264 2.31 53.85 -28.23
C GLN A 264 2.27 52.39 -27.78
N THR A 265 1.82 52.16 -26.54
CA THR A 265 1.87 50.84 -25.90
C THR A 265 0.93 49.86 -26.60
N THR A 266 -0.24 50.31 -27.06
CA THR A 266 -1.21 49.50 -27.83
C THR A 266 -0.64 48.94 -29.12
N ASP A 267 -0.04 49.81 -29.95
CA ASP A 267 0.50 49.45 -31.25
C ASP A 267 1.68 48.48 -31.11
N LEU A 268 2.50 48.68 -30.07
CA LEU A 268 3.59 47.78 -29.74
C LEU A 268 3.07 46.40 -29.32
N LEU A 269 2.07 46.34 -28.44
CA LEU A 269 1.49 45.08 -27.98
C LEU A 269 0.83 44.29 -29.12
N ASP A 270 0.09 44.95 -30.02
CA ASP A 270 -0.53 44.27 -31.16
C ASP A 270 0.53 43.69 -32.12
N CYS A 271 1.62 44.43 -32.36
CA CYS A 271 2.74 43.96 -33.16
C CYS A 271 3.47 42.78 -32.50
N LEU A 272 3.70 42.84 -31.17
CA LEU A 272 4.30 41.75 -30.39
C LEU A 272 3.40 40.51 -30.36
N ARG A 273 2.08 40.67 -30.25
CA ARG A 273 1.11 39.57 -30.29
C ARG A 273 1.18 38.83 -31.62
N ASN A 274 1.13 39.55 -32.73
CA ASN A 274 1.22 38.96 -34.06
C ASN A 274 2.55 38.23 -34.28
N ALA A 275 3.64 38.77 -33.75
CA ALA A 275 4.96 38.12 -33.77
C ALA A 275 5.03 36.88 -32.85
N ALA A 276 4.36 36.89 -31.69
CA ALA A 276 4.33 35.75 -30.77
C ALA A 276 3.55 34.54 -31.35
N LEU A 277 2.47 34.81 -32.07
CA LEU A 277 1.65 33.77 -32.73
C LEU A 277 2.43 33.05 -33.84
N ASN A 278 3.18 33.79 -34.65
CA ASN A 278 3.84 33.25 -35.85
C ASN A 278 5.36 33.00 -35.68
N GLY A 279 5.96 33.42 -34.56
CA GLY A 279 7.41 33.36 -34.35
C GLY A 279 7.94 32.06 -33.73
N ASN A 280 9.24 31.82 -33.86
CA ASN A 280 9.94 30.69 -33.24
C ASN A 280 10.20 30.90 -31.73
N ILE A 281 10.70 29.86 -31.03
CA ILE A 281 11.01 29.89 -29.59
C ILE A 281 11.88 31.11 -29.20
N HIS A 282 12.94 31.42 -29.97
CA HIS A 282 13.81 32.57 -29.70
C HIS A 282 13.13 33.94 -29.84
N VAL A 283 12.18 34.05 -30.78
CA VAL A 283 11.37 35.26 -30.94
C VAL A 283 10.47 35.42 -29.72
N ARG A 284 9.83 34.34 -29.24
CA ARG A 284 9.00 34.35 -28.03
C ARG A 284 9.79 34.71 -26.78
N GLU A 285 11.03 34.24 -26.63
CA GLU A 285 11.92 34.64 -25.51
C GLU A 285 12.24 36.12 -25.52
N LEU A 286 12.60 36.69 -26.68
CA LEU A 286 12.84 38.13 -26.81
C LEU A 286 11.59 38.96 -26.51
N ILE A 287 10.41 38.49 -26.92
CA ILE A 287 9.13 39.15 -26.60
C ILE A 287 8.90 39.13 -25.09
N MET A 288 9.11 37.99 -24.42
CA MET A 288 8.97 37.90 -22.95
C MET A 288 9.94 38.85 -22.22
N ASP A 289 11.18 38.95 -22.67
CA ASP A 289 12.17 39.87 -22.09
C ASP A 289 11.74 41.34 -22.20
N ILE A 290 11.13 41.76 -23.32
CA ILE A 290 10.58 43.12 -23.46
C ILE A 290 9.40 43.32 -22.53
N LEU A 291 8.50 42.35 -22.42
CA LEU A 291 7.33 42.45 -21.54
C LEU A 291 7.75 42.57 -20.07
N ILE A 292 8.80 41.86 -19.64
CA ILE A 292 9.39 42.02 -18.31
C ILE A 292 9.90 43.45 -18.11
N VAL A 293 10.64 43.99 -19.09
CA VAL A 293 11.14 45.37 -19.03
C VAL A 293 10.00 46.39 -18.99
N LEU A 294 8.93 46.17 -19.75
CA LEU A 294 7.75 47.02 -19.75
C LEU A 294 7.06 47.02 -18.37
N LEU A 295 6.88 45.84 -17.77
CA LEU A 295 6.28 45.66 -16.45
C LEU A 295 7.20 46.13 -15.30
N ALA A 296 8.49 46.38 -15.54
CA ALA A 296 9.39 46.93 -14.52
C ALA A 296 9.18 48.45 -14.30
N HIS A 297 8.48 49.15 -15.20
CA HIS A 297 8.29 50.60 -15.14
C HIS A 297 6.87 50.99 -14.73
N ASP A 298 6.75 51.74 -13.63
CA ASP A 298 5.44 52.14 -13.09
C ASP A 298 4.63 53.04 -14.05
N ASP A 299 5.29 53.96 -14.77
CA ASP A 299 4.64 54.80 -15.80
C ASP A 299 4.01 53.98 -16.92
N ALA A 300 4.68 52.91 -17.36
CA ALA A 300 4.17 52.03 -18.40
C ALA A 300 2.96 51.23 -17.90
N THR A 301 2.98 50.78 -16.65
CA THR A 301 1.84 50.07 -16.05
C THR A 301 0.63 50.97 -15.80
N ALA A 302 0.85 52.24 -15.46
CA ALA A 302 -0.22 53.24 -15.36
C ALA A 302 -0.87 53.51 -16.73
N ASN A 303 -0.06 53.58 -17.80
CA ASN A 303 -0.57 53.72 -19.16
C ASN A 303 -1.33 52.48 -19.63
N LEU A 304 -0.85 51.26 -19.31
CA LEU A 304 -1.57 50.01 -19.60
C LEU A 304 -2.96 49.97 -18.95
N ALA A 305 -3.06 50.47 -17.71
CA ALA A 305 -4.33 50.58 -17.00
C ALA A 305 -5.26 51.64 -17.61
N LEU A 306 -4.73 52.80 -18.00
CA LEU A 306 -5.49 53.88 -18.65
C LEU A 306 -6.00 53.48 -20.06
N GLU A 307 -5.25 52.67 -20.79
CA GLU A 307 -5.55 52.24 -22.16
C GLU A 307 -6.34 50.91 -22.24
N MET A 308 -6.68 50.28 -21.10
CA MET A 308 -7.36 48.97 -21.03
C MET A 308 -6.64 47.85 -21.83
N SER A 309 -5.32 47.89 -21.90
CA SER A 309 -4.51 47.02 -22.77
C SER A 309 -3.96 45.77 -22.06
N TRP A 310 -4.27 45.55 -20.78
CA TRP A 310 -3.91 44.36 -20.00
C TRP A 310 -4.36 43.05 -20.64
N HIS A 311 -5.55 43.01 -21.23
CA HIS A 311 -6.03 41.85 -21.98
C HIS A 311 -5.11 41.47 -23.16
N SER A 312 -4.60 42.46 -23.91
CA SER A 312 -3.69 42.21 -25.05
C SER A 312 -2.31 41.73 -24.59
N LEU A 313 -1.83 42.26 -23.46
CA LEU A 313 -0.59 41.80 -22.82
C LEU A 313 -0.70 40.35 -22.34
N LEU A 314 -1.81 39.99 -21.68
CA LEU A 314 -2.06 38.63 -21.20
C LEU A 314 -2.24 37.64 -22.36
N ALA A 315 -2.94 38.02 -23.42
CA ALA A 315 -3.08 37.19 -24.63
C ALA A 315 -1.72 36.94 -25.29
N THR A 316 -0.88 37.97 -25.41
CA THR A 316 0.49 37.84 -25.93
C THR A 316 1.34 36.93 -25.05
N THR A 317 1.26 37.11 -23.72
CA THR A 317 1.96 36.28 -22.74
C THR A 317 1.54 34.81 -22.86
N GLN A 318 0.24 34.54 -23.03
CA GLN A 318 -0.26 33.18 -23.23
C GLN A 318 0.33 32.51 -24.46
N SER A 319 0.34 33.20 -25.61
CA SER A 319 0.96 32.68 -26.84
C SER A 319 2.46 32.44 -26.71
N CYS A 320 3.17 33.20 -25.86
CA CYS A 320 4.59 32.95 -25.58
C CYS A 320 4.78 31.73 -24.66
N VAL A 321 4.08 31.70 -23.52
CA VAL A 321 4.25 30.71 -22.45
C VAL A 321 3.80 29.30 -22.89
N GLU A 322 2.76 29.19 -23.72
CA GLU A 322 2.25 27.90 -24.20
C GLU A 322 3.33 27.04 -24.89
N TYR A 323 4.27 27.67 -25.61
CA TYR A 323 5.36 26.98 -26.30
C TYR A 323 6.72 27.06 -25.56
N THR A 324 6.81 27.83 -24.47
CA THR A 324 8.08 28.10 -23.76
C THR A 324 7.94 28.00 -22.23
N SER A 325 7.02 27.17 -21.75
CA SER A 325 6.70 27.00 -20.32
C SER A 325 7.91 26.76 -19.41
N ASN A 326 8.93 26.05 -19.89
CA ASN A 326 10.13 25.72 -19.13
C ASN A 326 11.25 26.79 -19.20
N SER A 327 11.03 27.93 -19.87
CA SER A 327 12.04 28.99 -20.01
C SER A 327 12.11 29.88 -18.76
N LYS A 328 13.31 30.33 -18.41
CA LYS A 328 13.53 31.28 -17.29
C LYS A 328 12.79 32.60 -17.50
N SER A 329 12.69 33.06 -18.76
CA SER A 329 11.96 34.28 -19.10
C SER A 329 10.45 34.12 -18.90
N ALA A 330 9.89 32.92 -19.11
CA ALA A 330 8.47 32.66 -18.84
C ALA A 330 8.17 32.78 -17.33
N SER A 331 9.00 32.21 -16.47
CA SER A 331 8.84 32.35 -15.01
C SER A 331 9.00 33.79 -14.54
N ALA A 332 10.02 34.50 -15.01
CA ALA A 332 10.26 35.89 -14.63
C ALA A 332 9.14 36.83 -15.10
N LEU A 333 8.55 36.57 -16.26
CA LEU A 333 7.41 37.33 -16.77
C LEU A 333 6.17 37.11 -15.92
N VAL A 334 5.83 35.85 -15.60
CA VAL A 334 4.69 35.53 -14.74
C VAL A 334 4.89 36.12 -13.33
N ASP A 335 6.10 36.07 -12.75
CA ASP A 335 6.42 36.72 -11.47
C ASP A 335 6.18 38.23 -11.51
N SER A 336 6.58 38.88 -12.60
CA SER A 336 6.40 40.32 -12.79
C SER A 336 4.92 40.70 -12.88
N ILE A 337 4.09 39.86 -13.52
CA ILE A 337 2.63 40.05 -13.60
C ILE A 337 1.98 39.84 -12.22
N VAL A 338 2.35 38.78 -11.50
CA VAL A 338 1.76 38.48 -10.19
C VAL A 338 2.12 39.53 -9.13
N SER A 339 3.28 40.17 -9.22
CA SER A 339 3.62 41.28 -8.32
C SER A 339 2.70 42.52 -8.45
N ARG A 340 1.83 42.55 -9.47
CA ARG A 340 0.94 43.66 -9.81
C ARG A 340 -0.52 43.20 -9.96
N LEU A 341 -1.02 42.39 -9.01
CA LEU A 341 -2.41 41.90 -9.00
C LEU A 341 -3.47 42.96 -8.65
N ASP A 342 -3.15 43.94 -7.80
CA ASP A 342 -4.11 44.95 -7.31
C ASP A 342 -4.91 45.75 -8.37
N PRO A 343 -4.34 46.14 -9.54
CA PRO A 343 -5.05 46.91 -10.56
C PRO A 343 -5.88 46.08 -11.56
N LEU A 344 -5.92 44.74 -11.44
CA LEU A 344 -6.48 43.85 -12.47
C LEU A 344 -7.91 43.39 -12.14
N ASP A 345 -8.72 43.18 -13.19
CA ASP A 345 -10.10 42.74 -13.05
C ASP A 345 -10.21 41.24 -12.77
N SER A 346 -11.32 40.80 -12.15
CA SER A 346 -11.58 39.39 -11.85
C SER A 346 -11.51 38.46 -13.07
N ALA A 347 -11.80 38.97 -14.28
CA ALA A 347 -11.71 38.18 -15.52
C ALA A 347 -10.25 37.87 -15.92
N GLU A 348 -9.32 38.77 -15.59
CA GLU A 348 -7.90 38.68 -15.93
C GLU A 348 -7.17 37.74 -14.97
N HIS A 349 -7.60 37.68 -13.70
CA HIS A 349 -7.10 36.74 -12.70
C HIS A 349 -7.19 35.27 -13.13
N HIS A 350 -8.20 34.88 -13.92
CA HIS A 350 -8.32 33.51 -14.44
C HIS A 350 -7.20 33.16 -15.43
N THR A 351 -6.87 34.08 -16.33
CA THR A 351 -5.80 33.90 -17.31
C THR A 351 -4.46 33.83 -16.61
N ILE A 352 -4.24 34.66 -15.59
CA ILE A 352 -3.02 34.67 -14.75
C ILE A 352 -2.87 33.37 -13.97
N ALA A 353 -3.94 32.85 -13.38
CA ALA A 353 -3.91 31.54 -12.71
C ALA A 353 -3.52 30.42 -13.68
N SER A 354 -4.05 30.43 -14.91
CA SER A 354 -3.70 29.44 -15.94
C SER A 354 -2.23 29.55 -16.39
N LEU A 355 -1.68 30.77 -16.45
CA LEU A 355 -0.27 31.02 -16.73
C LEU A 355 0.66 30.57 -15.60
N CYS A 356 0.27 30.78 -14.34
CA CYS A 356 1.00 30.29 -13.17
C CYS A 356 1.10 28.76 -13.19
N ILE A 357 -0.01 28.08 -13.51
CA ILE A 357 -0.03 26.61 -13.67
C ILE A 357 0.90 26.17 -14.79
N ALA A 358 0.87 26.85 -15.94
CA ALA A 358 1.72 26.52 -17.08
C ALA A 358 3.23 26.60 -16.78
N VAL A 359 3.65 27.47 -15.85
CA VAL A 359 5.06 27.66 -15.45
C VAL A 359 5.39 26.99 -14.10
N ALA A 360 4.48 26.17 -13.55
CA ALA A 360 4.65 25.50 -12.25
C ALA A 360 4.95 26.48 -11.08
N ARG A 361 4.22 27.60 -11.01
CA ARG A 361 4.30 28.60 -9.95
C ARG A 361 3.11 28.49 -8.95
N PRO A 362 3.36 28.44 -7.63
CA PRO A 362 2.30 28.42 -6.62
C PRO A 362 1.30 29.59 -6.77
N LEU A 363 0.02 29.30 -6.56
CA LEU A 363 -1.06 30.28 -6.69
C LEU A 363 -1.27 31.06 -5.38
N GLU A 364 -1.45 32.38 -5.49
CA GLU A 364 -1.88 33.21 -4.36
C GLU A 364 -3.39 33.03 -4.09
N PRO A 365 -3.90 33.29 -2.87
CA PRO A 365 -5.30 33.03 -2.50
C PRO A 365 -6.33 33.68 -3.44
N VAL A 366 -6.05 34.89 -3.93
CA VAL A 366 -6.91 35.62 -4.88
C VAL A 366 -7.00 34.90 -6.22
N LEU A 367 -5.90 34.32 -6.69
CA LEU A 367 -5.85 33.55 -7.94
C LEU A 367 -6.50 32.18 -7.79
N GLN A 368 -6.39 31.55 -6.61
CA GLN A 368 -7.10 30.31 -6.29
C GLN A 368 -8.62 30.52 -6.33
N GLU A 369 -9.13 31.58 -5.71
CA GLU A 369 -10.56 31.90 -5.72
C GLU A 369 -11.06 32.25 -7.14
N ALA A 370 -10.25 32.98 -7.91
CA ALA A 370 -10.54 33.24 -9.31
C ALA A 370 -10.63 31.93 -10.11
N LEU A 371 -9.65 31.03 -10.02
CA LEU A 371 -9.69 29.75 -10.72
C LEU A 371 -10.96 28.95 -10.39
N LEU A 372 -11.30 28.86 -9.10
CA LEU A 372 -12.47 28.11 -8.65
C LEU A 372 -13.80 28.77 -9.08
N SER A 373 -13.90 30.10 -9.10
CA SER A 373 -15.13 30.82 -9.47
C SER A 373 -15.46 30.74 -10.96
N ARG A 374 -14.47 30.58 -11.84
CA ARG A 374 -14.67 30.33 -13.28
C ARG A 374 -15.41 29.01 -13.51
N PHE A 375 -14.92 27.95 -12.88
CA PHE A 375 -15.49 26.62 -13.05
C PHE A 375 -16.81 26.47 -12.28
N ALA A 376 -17.04 27.21 -11.19
CA ALA A 376 -18.32 27.26 -10.48
C ALA A 376 -19.52 27.72 -11.35
N LYS A 377 -19.29 28.53 -12.39
CA LYS A 377 -20.37 29.02 -13.27
C LYS A 377 -20.71 28.08 -14.44
N LEU A 378 -19.80 27.17 -14.79
CA LEU A 378 -19.93 26.23 -15.92
C LEU A 378 -20.66 24.93 -15.54
N LEU A 379 -20.74 24.62 -14.24
CA LEU A 379 -21.15 23.32 -13.70
C LEU A 379 -22.63 22.90 -13.83
N PRO A 380 -23.57 23.67 -14.43
CA PRO A 380 -24.87 23.11 -14.86
C PRO A 380 -25.08 23.07 -16.39
N VAL A 381 -24.14 23.56 -17.21
CA VAL A 381 -24.32 23.69 -18.67
C VAL A 381 -23.33 22.77 -19.38
N ARG A 382 -23.78 22.06 -20.41
CA ARG A 382 -23.06 21.05 -21.23
C ARG A 382 -21.72 21.47 -21.86
N ASP A 383 -21.15 22.61 -21.49
CA ASP A 383 -19.88 23.17 -21.99
C ASP A 383 -18.64 22.67 -21.21
N TRP A 384 -18.70 21.45 -20.64
CA TRP A 384 -17.54 20.77 -20.04
C TRP A 384 -16.36 20.70 -21.01
N ALA A 385 -16.65 20.50 -22.30
CA ALA A 385 -15.69 20.22 -23.35
C ALA A 385 -14.62 21.32 -23.57
N ASN A 386 -14.86 22.55 -23.10
CA ASN A 386 -13.95 23.67 -23.37
C ASN A 386 -13.03 23.95 -22.17
N GLY A 387 -12.00 23.10 -22.01
CA GLY A 387 -10.81 23.39 -21.19
C GLY A 387 -10.80 22.88 -19.76
N PHE A 388 -11.86 22.22 -19.27
CA PHE A 388 -11.88 21.61 -17.94
C PHE A 388 -10.95 20.40 -17.85
N ASP A 389 -11.03 19.47 -18.81
CA ASP A 389 -10.18 18.28 -18.84
C ASP A 389 -8.71 18.64 -19.03
N ASP A 390 -8.43 19.68 -19.83
CA ASP A 390 -7.08 20.23 -19.99
C ASP A 390 -6.57 20.85 -18.68
N MET A 391 -7.43 21.55 -17.93
CA MET A 391 -7.06 22.08 -16.62
C MET A 391 -6.72 20.97 -15.62
N ILE A 392 -7.55 19.92 -15.51
CA ILE A 392 -7.25 18.78 -14.63
C ILE A 392 -5.94 18.12 -15.03
N ARG A 393 -5.70 17.91 -16.34
CA ARG A 393 -4.41 17.36 -16.84
C ARG A 393 -3.22 18.24 -16.49
N ARG A 394 -3.38 19.57 -16.51
CA ARG A 394 -2.30 20.49 -16.14
C ARG A 394 -2.04 20.48 -14.63
N LEU A 395 -3.10 20.45 -13.82
CA LEU A 395 -2.99 20.36 -12.36
C LEU A 395 -2.39 19.02 -11.92
N SER A 396 -2.69 17.93 -12.63
CA SER A 396 -2.20 16.58 -12.30
C SER A 396 -0.72 16.35 -12.62
N ARG A 397 -0.07 17.28 -13.33
CA ARG A 397 1.37 17.23 -13.67
C ARG A 397 2.29 17.70 -12.55
N SER A 398 1.76 18.30 -11.48
CA SER A 398 2.58 18.86 -10.40
C SER A 398 1.93 18.73 -9.03
N ASP A 399 2.71 18.30 -8.04
CA ASP A 399 2.27 18.15 -6.64
C ASP A 399 2.01 19.48 -5.93
N GLN A 400 2.34 20.62 -6.57
CA GLN A 400 2.11 21.93 -5.97
C GLN A 400 0.63 22.34 -5.94
N TYR A 401 -0.22 21.70 -6.76
CA TYR A 401 -1.61 22.11 -6.95
C TYR A 401 -2.64 21.09 -6.42
N LEU A 402 -2.24 20.22 -5.49
CA LEU A 402 -3.10 19.15 -4.97
C LEU A 402 -4.36 19.70 -4.29
N GLN A 403 -4.24 20.85 -3.58
CA GLN A 403 -5.37 21.47 -2.89
C GLN A 403 -6.40 22.01 -3.89
N GLU A 404 -5.94 22.69 -4.94
CA GLU A 404 -6.79 23.24 -5.99
C GLU A 404 -7.47 22.13 -6.79
N LEU A 405 -6.72 21.06 -7.11
CA LEU A 405 -7.24 19.86 -7.75
C LEU A 405 -8.37 19.24 -6.91
N GLN A 406 -8.13 19.02 -5.61
CA GLN A 406 -9.13 18.46 -4.71
C GLN A 406 -10.38 19.36 -4.58
N MET A 407 -10.21 20.67 -4.47
CA MET A 407 -11.32 21.62 -4.37
C MET A 407 -12.17 21.68 -5.64
N LEU A 408 -11.53 21.61 -6.81
CA LEU A 408 -12.21 21.63 -8.10
C LEU A 408 -13.00 20.33 -8.33
N LEU A 409 -12.39 19.17 -8.04
CA LEU A 409 -13.06 17.88 -8.19
C LEU A 409 -14.22 17.71 -7.20
N SER A 410 -14.02 18.05 -5.93
CA SER A 410 -15.07 17.90 -4.89
C SER A 410 -16.30 18.79 -5.14
N ARG A 411 -16.10 20.02 -5.63
CA ARG A 411 -17.20 20.90 -6.06
C ARG A 411 -17.92 20.32 -7.28
N SER A 412 -17.15 19.86 -8.26
CA SER A 412 -17.72 19.26 -9.48
C SER A 412 -18.60 18.05 -9.14
N LEU A 413 -18.10 17.16 -8.29
CA LEU A 413 -18.86 16.00 -7.83
C LEU A 413 -20.13 16.42 -7.06
N ALA A 414 -20.04 17.40 -6.16
CA ALA A 414 -21.20 17.90 -5.42
C ALA A 414 -22.32 18.39 -6.36
N ASP A 415 -21.95 19.08 -7.44
CA ASP A 415 -22.90 19.54 -8.46
C ASP A 415 -23.55 18.35 -9.19
N PHE A 416 -22.78 17.31 -9.59
CA PHE A 416 -23.34 16.07 -10.17
C PHE A 416 -24.28 15.34 -9.22
N THR A 417 -23.95 15.29 -7.93
CA THR A 417 -24.80 14.62 -6.93
C THR A 417 -26.11 15.36 -6.63
N SER A 418 -26.16 16.67 -6.93
CA SER A 418 -27.34 17.52 -6.69
C SER A 418 -28.19 17.75 -7.95
N GLY A 419 -27.63 17.51 -9.14
CA GLY A 419 -28.29 17.69 -10.43
C GLY A 419 -29.17 16.50 -10.88
N PRO A 420 -30.11 16.72 -11.82
CA PRO A 420 -31.03 15.68 -12.31
C PRO A 420 -30.41 14.69 -13.33
N ASP A 421 -29.20 14.95 -13.85
CA ASP A 421 -28.61 14.23 -14.99
C ASP A 421 -27.51 13.22 -14.55
N GLN A 422 -27.90 12.02 -14.13
CA GLN A 422 -26.99 10.93 -13.71
C GLN A 422 -26.05 10.43 -14.83
N TYR A 423 -26.43 10.59 -16.10
CA TYR A 423 -25.66 10.12 -17.27
C TYR A 423 -24.27 10.79 -17.39
N LEU A 424 -24.12 12.02 -16.92
CA LEU A 424 -22.86 12.78 -17.00
C LEU A 424 -21.78 12.27 -16.03
N LEU A 425 -22.17 11.54 -14.98
CA LEU A 425 -21.25 11.06 -13.95
C LEU A 425 -20.35 9.92 -14.48
N ALA A 426 -20.87 9.07 -15.37
CA ALA A 426 -20.11 8.01 -16.01
C ALA A 426 -19.08 8.56 -17.01
N GLU A 427 -19.44 9.59 -17.78
CA GLU A 427 -18.52 10.28 -18.70
C GLU A 427 -17.42 11.02 -17.92
N TYR A 428 -17.80 11.72 -16.83
CA TYR A 428 -16.84 12.34 -15.92
C TYR A 428 -15.83 11.35 -15.37
N ALA A 429 -16.30 10.23 -14.82
CA ALA A 429 -15.42 9.21 -14.27
C ALA A 429 -14.51 8.58 -15.33
N GLY A 430 -15.02 8.34 -16.55
CA GLY A 430 -14.20 7.87 -17.67
C GLY A 430 -13.11 8.86 -18.07
N ASN A 431 -13.39 10.17 -18.03
CA ASN A 431 -12.39 11.20 -18.28
C ASN A 431 -11.32 11.23 -17.17
N LEU A 432 -11.71 11.11 -15.91
CA LEU A 432 -10.76 11.02 -14.79
C LEU A 432 -9.88 9.76 -14.90
N GLU A 433 -10.46 8.63 -15.26
CA GLU A 433 -9.72 7.39 -15.54
C GLU A 433 -8.69 7.59 -16.66
N ALA A 434 -9.07 8.23 -17.77
CA ALA A 434 -8.15 8.51 -18.87
C ALA A 434 -6.98 9.41 -18.46
N ILE A 435 -7.23 10.41 -17.61
CA ILE A 435 -6.19 11.30 -17.07
C ILE A 435 -5.26 10.54 -16.12
N LEU A 436 -5.82 9.72 -15.22
CA LEU A 436 -5.08 8.84 -14.32
C LEU A 436 -4.17 7.85 -15.07
N MET A 437 -4.60 7.39 -16.24
CA MET A 437 -3.83 6.44 -17.04
C MET A 437 -2.68 7.07 -17.82
N THR A 438 -2.62 8.40 -17.92
CA THR A 438 -1.55 9.14 -18.63
C THR A 438 -0.25 9.16 -17.80
N GLU A 439 0.92 8.97 -18.44
CA GLU A 439 2.24 8.92 -17.75
C GLU A 439 2.65 10.25 -17.08
N ASP A 440 2.04 11.36 -17.49
CA ASP A 440 2.31 12.71 -16.99
C ASP A 440 1.74 13.00 -15.59
N THR A 441 0.90 12.11 -15.03
CA THR A 441 0.21 12.34 -13.75
C THR A 441 1.10 11.92 -12.57
N THR A 442 1.27 12.82 -11.59
CA THR A 442 2.06 12.52 -10.38
C THR A 442 1.35 11.54 -9.44
N GLU A 443 2.09 10.86 -8.57
CA GLU A 443 1.54 9.86 -7.63
C GLU A 443 0.52 10.48 -6.66
N ASP A 444 0.83 11.65 -6.10
CA ASP A 444 -0.07 12.35 -5.18
C ASP A 444 -1.33 12.86 -5.89
N ALA A 445 -1.20 13.37 -7.12
CA ALA A 445 -2.34 13.75 -7.93
C ALA A 445 -3.22 12.54 -8.29
N ALA A 446 -2.60 11.39 -8.58
CA ALA A 446 -3.31 10.14 -8.83
C ALA A 446 -4.11 9.69 -7.60
N ALA A 447 -3.57 9.86 -6.40
CA ALA A 447 -4.30 9.57 -5.15
C ALA A 447 -5.52 10.49 -4.98
N VAL A 448 -5.40 11.78 -5.28
CA VAL A 448 -6.53 12.73 -5.22
C VAL A 448 -7.62 12.36 -6.24
N LEU A 449 -7.24 12.10 -7.49
CA LEU A 449 -8.18 11.68 -8.55
C LEU A 449 -8.88 10.37 -8.20
N THR A 450 -8.14 9.40 -7.65
CA THR A 450 -8.68 8.10 -7.21
C THR A 450 -9.68 8.25 -6.08
N LYS A 451 -9.42 9.11 -5.09
CA LYS A 451 -10.37 9.40 -4.00
C LYS A 451 -11.68 9.97 -4.52
N GLU A 452 -11.64 10.82 -5.54
CA GLU A 452 -12.84 11.39 -6.15
C GLU A 452 -13.62 10.36 -6.97
N LEU A 453 -12.93 9.45 -7.68
CA LEU A 453 -13.59 8.29 -8.31
C LEU A 453 -14.27 7.37 -7.29
N ILE A 454 -13.63 7.09 -6.16
CA ILE A 454 -14.22 6.31 -5.07
C ILE A 454 -15.47 7.02 -4.52
N ARG A 455 -15.41 8.35 -4.31
CA ARG A 455 -16.59 9.13 -3.86
C ARG A 455 -17.73 9.09 -4.88
N ALA A 456 -17.42 9.21 -6.16
CA ALA A 456 -18.41 9.07 -7.24
C ALA A 456 -19.07 7.69 -7.21
N PHE A 457 -18.27 6.63 -7.08
CA PHE A 457 -18.77 5.26 -6.94
C PHE A 457 -19.65 5.08 -5.69
N THR A 458 -19.21 5.61 -4.54
CA THR A 458 -19.99 5.55 -3.30
C THR A 458 -21.32 6.27 -3.42
N HIS A 459 -21.35 7.45 -4.07
CA HIS A 459 -22.61 8.15 -4.33
C HIS A 459 -23.56 7.31 -5.19
N CYS A 460 -23.09 6.77 -6.32
CA CYS A 460 -23.90 5.89 -7.18
C CYS A 460 -24.45 4.67 -6.43
N SER A 461 -23.66 4.11 -5.51
CA SER A 461 -24.09 2.97 -4.69
C SER A 461 -25.21 3.34 -3.70
N MET A 462 -25.31 4.61 -3.29
CA MET A 462 -26.37 5.11 -2.41
C MET A 462 -27.63 5.53 -3.18
N SER A 463 -27.47 6.14 -4.37
CA SER A 463 -28.58 6.67 -5.16
C SER A 463 -29.38 5.60 -5.93
N GLY A 464 -28.93 4.34 -5.93
CA GLY A 464 -29.58 3.25 -6.64
C GLY A 464 -29.50 3.40 -8.16
N SER A 465 -28.39 3.93 -8.68
CA SER A 465 -28.14 4.16 -10.10
C SER A 465 -28.18 2.87 -10.94
N SER A 466 -28.16 2.99 -12.27
CA SER A 466 -28.25 1.82 -13.17
C SER A 466 -27.10 0.83 -12.94
N THR A 467 -27.39 -0.48 -12.99
CA THR A 467 -26.40 -1.55 -12.76
C THR A 467 -25.23 -1.50 -13.76
N THR A 468 -25.49 -0.98 -14.96
CA THR A 468 -24.50 -0.76 -16.02
C THR A 468 -23.51 0.35 -15.68
N GLU A 469 -23.97 1.47 -15.11
CA GLU A 469 -23.10 2.57 -14.69
C GLU A 469 -22.21 2.16 -13.53
N LEU A 470 -22.79 1.51 -12.50
CA LEU A 470 -22.04 0.99 -11.36
C LEU A 470 -20.97 -0.03 -11.79
N SER A 471 -21.29 -0.91 -12.74
CA SER A 471 -20.33 -1.87 -13.29
C SER A 471 -19.23 -1.20 -14.10
N GLY A 472 -19.55 -0.17 -14.88
CA GLY A 472 -18.57 0.61 -15.63
C GLY A 472 -17.58 1.34 -14.72
N LEU A 473 -18.09 2.06 -13.71
CA LEU A 473 -17.29 2.75 -12.70
C LEU A 473 -16.40 1.78 -11.91
N PHE A 474 -16.96 0.64 -11.52
CA PHE A 474 -16.20 -0.40 -10.83
C PHE A 474 -15.10 -1.00 -11.70
N GLY A 475 -15.38 -1.22 -12.99
CA GLY A 475 -14.39 -1.66 -13.98
C GLY A 475 -13.22 -0.69 -14.09
N GLY A 476 -13.50 0.62 -14.19
CA GLY A 476 -12.47 1.66 -14.21
C GLY A 476 -11.64 1.70 -12.92
N LEU A 477 -12.28 1.58 -11.74
CA LEU A 477 -11.57 1.47 -10.45
C LEU A 477 -10.65 0.25 -10.39
N CYS A 478 -11.05 -0.90 -10.97
CA CYS A 478 -10.21 -2.09 -11.06
C CYS A 478 -8.98 -1.90 -11.96
N GLU A 479 -9.10 -1.11 -13.04
CA GLU A 479 -7.97 -0.74 -13.88
C GLU A 479 -7.03 0.23 -13.14
N VAL A 480 -7.58 1.24 -12.46
CA VAL A 480 -6.82 2.20 -11.64
C VAL A 480 -6.10 1.51 -10.47
N ALA A 481 -6.67 0.46 -9.90
CA ALA A 481 -6.06 -0.34 -8.83
C ALA A 481 -4.72 -0.99 -9.21
N LYS A 482 -4.40 -1.07 -10.50
CA LYS A 482 -3.09 -1.54 -10.99
C LYS A 482 -2.00 -0.48 -10.85
N LYS A 483 -2.36 0.80 -10.72
CA LYS A 483 -1.45 1.96 -10.64
C LYS A 483 -1.53 2.74 -9.33
N CYS A 484 -2.62 2.65 -8.57
CA CYS A 484 -2.82 3.40 -7.33
C CYS A 484 -3.24 2.51 -6.16
N ILE A 485 -2.52 2.63 -5.03
CA ILE A 485 -2.78 1.88 -3.80
C ILE A 485 -4.16 2.14 -3.19
N ASP A 486 -4.69 3.36 -3.29
CA ASP A 486 -5.99 3.71 -2.69
C ASP A 486 -7.15 2.99 -3.40
N ALA A 487 -7.05 2.80 -4.72
CA ALA A 487 -7.99 1.99 -5.49
C ALA A 487 -7.87 0.51 -5.12
N THR A 488 -6.64 -0.01 -4.93
CA THR A 488 -6.43 -1.39 -4.46
C THR A 488 -7.04 -1.62 -3.07
N LYS A 489 -6.82 -0.70 -2.13
CA LYS A 489 -7.44 -0.74 -0.78
C LYS A 489 -8.95 -0.81 -0.86
N PHE A 490 -9.56 0.09 -1.64
CA PHE A 490 -11.01 0.12 -1.82
C PHE A 490 -11.55 -1.18 -2.43
N MET A 491 -10.89 -1.66 -3.50
CA MET A 491 -11.23 -2.90 -4.17
C MET A 491 -11.22 -4.11 -3.20
N LEU A 492 -10.27 -4.16 -2.27
CA LEU A 492 -10.14 -5.25 -1.30
C LEU A 492 -11.12 -5.14 -0.11
N LEU A 493 -11.96 -4.10 -0.04
CA LEU A 493 -13.07 -4.01 0.94
C LEU A 493 -14.31 -4.81 0.53
N LEU A 494 -14.38 -5.28 -0.71
CA LEU A 494 -15.52 -6.03 -1.22
C LEU A 494 -15.71 -7.35 -0.49
N ARG A 495 -16.94 -7.63 -0.09
CA ARG A 495 -17.36 -8.86 0.57
C ARG A 495 -18.69 -9.32 -0.04
N ALA A 496 -18.98 -10.60 0.06
CA ALA A 496 -20.30 -11.15 -0.24
C ALA A 496 -20.98 -11.65 1.04
N ASP A 497 -22.29 -11.56 1.10
CA ASP A 497 -23.09 -12.21 2.14
C ASP A 497 -23.43 -13.65 1.74
N THR A 498 -24.13 -14.37 2.60
CA THR A 498 -24.52 -15.75 2.31
C THR A 498 -25.55 -15.96 1.22
N GLU A 499 -26.18 -14.89 0.73
CA GLU A 499 -27.09 -14.93 -0.42
C GLU A 499 -26.36 -14.54 -1.72
N GLY A 500 -25.06 -14.24 -1.65
CA GLY A 500 -24.23 -13.81 -2.78
C GLY A 500 -24.35 -12.32 -3.08
N ALA A 501 -25.03 -11.54 -2.23
CA ALA A 501 -25.11 -10.10 -2.43
C ALA A 501 -23.77 -9.44 -2.06
N ILE A 502 -23.21 -8.71 -3.03
CA ILE A 502 -21.93 -8.03 -2.88
C ILE A 502 -22.15 -6.74 -2.10
N TYR A 503 -21.28 -6.46 -1.15
CA TYR A 503 -21.28 -5.22 -0.38
C TYR A 503 -19.85 -4.78 -0.06
N TYR A 504 -19.71 -3.52 0.37
CA TYR A 504 -18.52 -3.03 1.03
C TYR A 504 -18.92 -2.21 2.26
N THR A 505 -18.02 -2.13 3.23
CA THR A 505 -18.22 -1.34 4.44
C THR A 505 -17.28 -0.15 4.46
N ALA A 506 -17.84 1.06 4.53
CA ALA A 506 -17.08 2.29 4.70
C ALA A 506 -17.74 3.14 5.80
N HIS A 507 -16.94 3.73 6.69
CA HIS A 507 -17.42 4.56 7.81
C HIS A 507 -18.53 3.90 8.65
N ASN A 508 -18.40 2.60 8.95
CA ASN A 508 -19.39 1.79 9.69
C ASN A 508 -20.77 1.66 9.00
N LEU A 509 -20.89 2.06 7.74
CA LEU A 509 -22.08 1.85 6.91
C LEU A 509 -21.80 0.74 5.89
N THR A 510 -22.81 -0.11 5.68
CA THR A 510 -22.76 -1.17 4.66
C THR A 510 -23.49 -0.70 3.41
N TYR A 511 -22.83 -0.78 2.26
CA TYR A 511 -23.37 -0.40 0.96
C TYR A 511 -23.52 -1.64 0.08
N ASN A 512 -24.73 -1.91 -0.41
CA ASN A 512 -25.01 -3.05 -1.28
C ASN A 512 -24.72 -2.70 -2.74
N LEU A 513 -24.07 -3.61 -3.45
CA LEU A 513 -23.61 -3.48 -4.83
C LEU A 513 -24.37 -4.44 -5.75
N ALA A 514 -25.68 -4.25 -5.87
CA ALA A 514 -26.52 -5.09 -6.71
C ALA A 514 -26.11 -4.99 -8.20
N GLY A 515 -25.79 -6.13 -8.82
CA GLY A 515 -25.56 -6.23 -10.26
C GLY A 515 -24.15 -5.85 -10.74
N VAL A 516 -23.16 -5.67 -9.86
CA VAL A 516 -21.77 -5.39 -10.24
C VAL A 516 -21.09 -6.65 -10.81
N LEU A 517 -20.43 -6.50 -11.96
CA LEU A 517 -19.65 -7.58 -12.59
C LEU A 517 -18.27 -7.74 -11.93
N LEU A 518 -18.06 -8.84 -11.22
CA LEU A 518 -16.78 -9.16 -10.54
C LEU A 518 -15.65 -9.61 -11.49
N GLN A 519 -15.89 -9.75 -12.79
CA GLN A 519 -14.84 -10.18 -13.73
C GLN A 519 -13.66 -9.21 -13.76
N SER A 520 -13.92 -7.90 -13.73
CA SER A 520 -12.88 -6.87 -13.70
C SER A 520 -12.04 -6.95 -12.42
N PHE A 521 -12.66 -7.28 -11.29
CA PHE A 521 -11.99 -7.51 -10.02
C PHE A 521 -11.02 -8.69 -10.09
N TYR A 522 -11.50 -9.85 -10.55
CA TYR A 522 -10.65 -11.05 -10.69
C TYR A 522 -9.47 -10.81 -11.64
N ASN A 523 -9.71 -10.14 -12.77
CA ASN A 523 -8.67 -9.79 -13.73
C ASN A 523 -7.63 -8.83 -13.15
N ALA A 524 -8.06 -7.85 -12.36
CA ALA A 524 -7.17 -6.91 -11.69
C ALA A 524 -6.28 -7.62 -10.67
N VAL A 525 -6.84 -8.47 -9.81
CA VAL A 525 -6.08 -9.26 -8.82
C VAL A 525 -5.03 -10.15 -9.51
N LEU A 526 -5.41 -10.89 -10.54
CA LEU A 526 -4.46 -11.72 -11.30
C LEU A 526 -3.40 -10.87 -12.01
N SER A 527 -3.78 -9.75 -12.62
CA SER A 527 -2.84 -8.85 -13.30
C SER A 527 -1.81 -8.27 -12.32
N ILE A 528 -2.24 -7.88 -11.11
CA ILE A 528 -1.31 -7.35 -10.09
C ILE A 528 -0.28 -8.41 -9.68
N ILE A 529 -0.74 -9.65 -9.45
CA ILE A 529 0.13 -10.76 -9.03
C ILE A 529 1.07 -11.22 -10.16
N VAL A 530 0.55 -11.37 -11.39
CA VAL A 530 1.32 -11.86 -12.55
C VAL A 530 2.30 -10.81 -13.06
N ASN A 531 1.83 -9.56 -13.26
CA ASN A 531 2.66 -8.51 -13.85
C ASN A 531 3.59 -7.84 -12.85
N ARG A 532 3.39 -8.08 -11.54
CA ARG A 532 4.26 -7.56 -10.46
C ARG A 532 4.42 -6.04 -10.57
N HIS A 533 3.28 -5.36 -10.47
CA HIS A 533 3.17 -3.90 -10.48
C HIS A 533 3.97 -3.27 -9.32
N ASP A 534 3.77 -1.99 -9.08
CA ASP A 534 4.51 -1.26 -8.04
C ASP A 534 4.50 -1.98 -6.68
N TRP A 535 5.60 -1.86 -5.93
CA TRP A 535 5.84 -2.62 -4.70
C TRP A 535 4.72 -2.41 -3.68
N ASP A 536 4.29 -1.17 -3.47
CA ASP A 536 3.29 -0.85 -2.45
C ASP A 536 1.91 -1.47 -2.79
N ILE A 537 1.57 -1.50 -4.08
CA ILE A 537 0.34 -2.14 -4.59
C ILE A 537 0.43 -3.66 -4.43
N TYR A 538 1.53 -4.26 -4.88
CA TYR A 538 1.75 -5.69 -4.80
C TYR A 538 1.77 -6.17 -3.35
N TYR A 539 2.51 -5.49 -2.48
CA TYR A 539 2.63 -5.82 -1.06
C TYR A 539 1.28 -5.70 -0.34
N HIS A 540 0.55 -4.61 -0.54
CA HIS A 540 -0.77 -4.46 0.08
C HIS A 540 -1.76 -5.52 -0.40
N LEU A 541 -1.74 -5.87 -1.69
CA LEU A 541 -2.57 -6.94 -2.22
C LEU A 541 -2.27 -8.28 -1.55
N ILE A 542 -1.01 -8.72 -1.50
CA ILE A 542 -0.68 -10.05 -0.95
C ILE A 542 -0.96 -10.15 0.55
N THR A 543 -0.92 -9.03 1.29
CA THR A 543 -1.22 -9.00 2.72
C THR A 543 -2.71 -9.14 3.00
N GLU A 544 -3.58 -8.48 2.24
CA GLU A 544 -5.04 -8.46 2.47
C GLU A 544 -5.80 -9.56 1.71
N LEU A 545 -5.22 -10.10 0.62
CA LEU A 545 -5.86 -11.12 -0.20
C LEU A 545 -6.29 -12.39 0.57
N PRO A 546 -5.54 -12.93 1.55
CA PRO A 546 -6.00 -14.05 2.35
C PRO A 546 -7.34 -13.80 3.05
N ALA A 547 -7.56 -12.59 3.58
CA ALA A 547 -8.81 -12.22 4.24
C ALA A 547 -9.98 -12.11 3.24
N VAL A 548 -9.71 -11.61 2.02
CA VAL A 548 -10.70 -11.56 0.94
C VAL A 548 -11.07 -12.97 0.47
N LEU A 549 -10.07 -13.83 0.19
CA LEU A 549 -10.26 -15.24 -0.14
C LEU A 549 -10.97 -16.00 0.97
N GLY A 550 -10.87 -15.53 2.21
CA GLY A 550 -11.61 -16.06 3.34
C GLY A 550 -13.13 -15.94 3.19
N ASN A 551 -13.66 -14.98 2.42
CA ASN A 551 -15.09 -14.85 2.12
C ASN A 551 -15.47 -15.79 0.96
N HIS A 552 -15.87 -17.01 1.30
CA HIS A 552 -16.16 -18.05 0.30
C HIS A 552 -17.33 -17.68 -0.61
N ALA A 553 -18.31 -16.94 -0.10
CA ALA A 553 -19.47 -16.51 -0.87
C ALA A 553 -19.10 -15.59 -2.06
N LEU A 554 -17.95 -14.92 -2.01
CA LEU A 554 -17.46 -14.09 -3.11
C LEU A 554 -16.89 -14.91 -4.29
N PHE A 555 -16.60 -16.20 -4.07
CA PHE A 555 -15.90 -17.07 -5.03
C PHE A 555 -16.62 -18.40 -5.32
N ASP A 556 -17.80 -18.65 -4.75
CA ASP A 556 -18.53 -19.93 -4.82
C ASP A 556 -18.75 -20.41 -6.26
N ASP A 557 -19.08 -19.48 -7.18
CA ASP A 557 -19.32 -19.78 -8.60
C ASP A 557 -18.05 -19.74 -9.49
N ARG A 558 -16.85 -19.50 -8.92
CA ARG A 558 -15.62 -19.17 -9.68
C ARG A 558 -14.41 -20.00 -9.30
N SER A 559 -14.57 -21.33 -9.30
CA SER A 559 -13.47 -22.28 -9.09
C SER A 559 -12.28 -22.07 -10.05
N ASP A 560 -12.53 -21.62 -11.29
CA ASP A 560 -11.50 -21.39 -12.30
C ASP A 560 -10.49 -20.31 -11.86
N PHE A 561 -10.98 -19.23 -11.21
CA PHE A 561 -10.11 -18.18 -10.71
C PHE A 561 -9.22 -18.68 -9.57
N ILE A 562 -9.78 -19.45 -8.63
CA ILE A 562 -9.03 -20.03 -7.51
C ILE A 562 -7.93 -20.97 -8.02
N GLN A 563 -8.22 -21.77 -9.04
CA GLN A 563 -7.23 -22.65 -9.67
C GLN A 563 -6.11 -21.87 -10.37
N GLN A 564 -6.45 -20.82 -11.15
CA GLN A 564 -5.45 -19.96 -11.81
C GLN A 564 -4.57 -19.21 -10.81
N LEU A 565 -5.18 -18.69 -9.74
CA LEU A 565 -4.45 -17.99 -8.67
C LEU A 565 -3.49 -18.95 -7.95
N ARG A 566 -3.96 -20.15 -7.60
CA ARG A 566 -3.12 -21.21 -7.01
C ARG A 566 -1.92 -21.51 -7.91
N GLU A 567 -2.15 -21.78 -9.19
CA GLU A 567 -1.07 -22.11 -10.13
C GLU A 567 -0.04 -21.00 -10.24
N THR A 568 -0.50 -19.74 -10.29
CA THR A 568 0.38 -18.56 -10.32
C THR A 568 1.23 -18.47 -9.06
N VAL A 569 0.62 -18.59 -7.87
CA VAL A 569 1.33 -18.49 -6.59
C VAL A 569 2.28 -19.66 -6.39
N CYS A 570 1.87 -20.88 -6.72
CA CYS A 570 2.73 -22.07 -6.68
C CYS A 570 3.95 -21.89 -7.59
N HIS A 571 3.74 -21.46 -8.83
CA HIS A 571 4.84 -21.20 -9.77
C HIS A 571 5.78 -20.10 -9.25
N GLN A 572 5.26 -19.02 -8.66
CA GLN A 572 6.08 -17.96 -8.08
C GLN A 572 6.96 -18.47 -6.92
N LEU A 573 6.42 -19.33 -6.05
CA LEU A 573 7.17 -19.91 -4.94
C LEU A 573 8.24 -20.91 -5.41
N GLU A 574 7.92 -21.74 -6.41
CA GLU A 574 8.87 -22.71 -6.97
C GLU A 574 10.01 -22.05 -7.76
N SER A 575 9.68 -21.06 -8.59
CA SER A 575 10.66 -20.31 -9.38
C SER A 575 11.44 -19.27 -8.56
N GLY A 576 10.88 -18.81 -7.44
CA GLY A 576 11.41 -17.68 -6.67
C GLY A 576 11.27 -16.33 -7.38
N ASP A 577 10.44 -16.26 -8.43
CA ASP A 577 10.30 -15.12 -9.36
C ASP A 577 9.14 -14.17 -8.97
N TYR A 578 9.15 -13.67 -7.73
CA TYR A 578 8.21 -12.67 -7.22
C TYR A 578 8.91 -11.33 -6.95
N LYS A 579 8.12 -10.25 -6.84
CA LYS A 579 8.63 -8.89 -6.61
C LYS A 579 9.41 -8.83 -5.30
N GLU A 580 10.63 -8.29 -5.35
CA GLU A 580 11.47 -8.15 -4.17
C GLU A 580 11.22 -6.81 -3.47
N PRO A 581 11.28 -6.77 -2.13
CA PRO A 581 11.13 -5.53 -1.36
C PRO A 581 12.21 -4.50 -1.73
N PRO A 582 11.87 -3.20 -1.81
CA PRO A 582 12.84 -2.12 -1.93
C PRO A 582 13.82 -2.15 -0.75
N PRO A 583 15.09 -1.76 -0.96
CA PRO A 583 16.12 -1.79 0.09
C PRO A 583 15.76 -0.92 1.31
N ASP A 584 14.92 0.10 1.12
CA ASP A 584 14.51 1.03 2.17
C ASP A 584 13.38 0.49 3.06
N SER A 585 12.68 -0.57 2.67
CA SER A 585 11.47 -1.07 3.33
C SER A 585 11.72 -1.89 4.61
N ALA A 586 12.99 -2.19 4.94
CA ALA A 586 13.41 -3.13 6.00
C ALA A 586 12.86 -4.57 5.87
N LEU A 587 12.07 -4.87 4.83
CA LEU A 587 11.48 -6.17 4.57
C LEU A 587 12.44 -7.07 3.78
N THR A 588 12.37 -8.37 4.05
CA THR A 588 13.15 -9.39 3.35
C THR A 588 12.28 -10.16 2.36
N LYS A 589 12.90 -10.82 1.39
CA LYS A 589 12.24 -11.75 0.45
C LYS A 589 11.39 -12.83 1.16
N SER A 590 11.76 -13.20 2.37
CA SER A 590 11.03 -14.13 3.23
C SER A 590 9.66 -13.61 3.68
N HIS A 591 9.46 -12.29 3.80
CA HIS A 591 8.16 -11.71 4.15
C HIS A 591 7.15 -11.86 3.00
N VAL A 592 7.60 -11.69 1.76
CA VAL A 592 6.76 -11.97 0.58
C VAL A 592 6.40 -13.45 0.53
N THR A 593 7.37 -14.33 0.77
CA THR A 593 7.13 -15.77 0.86
C THR A 593 6.09 -16.11 1.93
N ALA A 594 6.17 -15.48 3.10
CA ALA A 594 5.22 -15.67 4.19
C ALA A 594 3.78 -15.36 3.74
N HIS A 595 3.53 -14.20 3.12
CA HIS A 595 2.20 -13.82 2.64
C HIS A 595 1.70 -14.71 1.49
N LEU A 596 2.57 -15.13 0.58
CA LEU A 596 2.20 -16.10 -0.47
C LEU A 596 1.78 -17.45 0.12
N ILE A 597 2.42 -17.90 1.20
CA ILE A 597 2.01 -19.12 1.93
C ILE A 597 0.66 -18.90 2.64
N GLU A 598 0.38 -17.71 3.18
CA GLU A 598 -0.93 -17.38 3.74
C GLU A 598 -2.04 -17.40 2.68
N ILE A 599 -1.76 -16.90 1.46
CA ILE A 599 -2.67 -17.02 0.32
C ILE A 599 -2.94 -18.49 0.00
N LEU A 600 -1.90 -19.33 -0.09
CA LEU A 600 -2.08 -20.77 -0.31
C LEU A 600 -2.89 -21.44 0.81
N THR A 601 -2.67 -21.03 2.06
CA THR A 601 -3.43 -21.52 3.22
C THR A 601 -4.92 -21.18 3.10
N ALA A 602 -5.23 -19.95 2.68
CA ALA A 602 -6.61 -19.54 2.40
C ALA A 602 -7.19 -20.34 1.22
N ILE A 603 -6.44 -20.56 0.14
CA ILE A 603 -6.89 -21.37 -1.01
C ILE A 603 -7.21 -22.82 -0.61
N LEU A 604 -6.47 -23.41 0.34
CA LEU A 604 -6.74 -24.78 0.82
C LEU A 604 -8.10 -24.92 1.53
N SER A 605 -8.72 -23.83 2.00
CA SER A 605 -10.10 -23.90 2.52
C SER A 605 -11.13 -24.26 1.44
N TYR A 606 -10.81 -24.03 0.16
CA TYR A 606 -11.61 -24.46 -1.01
C TYR A 606 -11.39 -25.93 -1.39
N HIS A 607 -10.99 -26.79 -0.47
CA HIS A 607 -10.62 -28.19 -0.73
C HIS A 607 -11.70 -29.02 -1.43
N ASN A 608 -12.98 -28.69 -1.27
CA ASN A 608 -14.07 -29.33 -2.01
C ASN A 608 -14.03 -29.06 -3.53
N HIS A 609 -13.40 -27.95 -3.95
CA HIS A 609 -13.23 -27.56 -5.34
C HIS A 609 -11.84 -27.92 -5.92
N LEU A 610 -10.97 -28.49 -5.09
CA LEU A 610 -9.60 -28.85 -5.45
C LEU A 610 -9.45 -30.36 -5.61
N ARG A 611 -8.69 -30.79 -6.62
CA ARG A 611 -8.37 -32.22 -6.79
C ARG A 611 -7.31 -32.64 -5.77
N LYS A 612 -7.30 -33.93 -5.41
CA LYS A 612 -6.29 -34.48 -4.50
C LYS A 612 -4.84 -34.19 -4.93
N GLN A 613 -4.53 -34.29 -6.22
CA GLN A 613 -3.19 -33.98 -6.75
C GLN A 613 -2.79 -32.51 -6.56
N GLU A 614 -3.77 -31.61 -6.64
CA GLU A 614 -3.55 -30.17 -6.51
C GLU A 614 -3.28 -29.80 -5.04
N MET A 615 -4.05 -30.37 -4.11
CA MET A 615 -3.80 -30.24 -2.68
C MET A 615 -2.41 -30.77 -2.30
N LEU A 616 -2.00 -31.90 -2.87
CA LEU A 616 -0.68 -32.48 -2.66
C LEU A 616 0.46 -31.60 -3.19
N SER A 617 0.27 -30.96 -4.35
CA SER A 617 1.24 -30.00 -4.89
C SER A 617 1.44 -28.81 -3.94
N VAL A 618 0.35 -28.21 -3.45
CA VAL A 618 0.42 -27.10 -2.48
C VAL A 618 1.13 -27.55 -1.20
N MET A 619 0.80 -28.72 -0.67
CA MET A 619 1.46 -29.26 0.53
C MET A 619 2.96 -29.50 0.32
N SER A 620 3.36 -30.00 -0.85
CA SER A 620 4.77 -30.19 -1.21
C SER A 620 5.54 -28.86 -1.21
N ILE A 621 4.93 -27.79 -1.72
CA ILE A 621 5.52 -26.43 -1.72
C ILE A 621 5.63 -25.87 -0.30
N ILE A 622 4.59 -26.04 0.53
CA ILE A 622 4.63 -25.63 1.94
C ILE A 622 5.76 -26.37 2.67
N LEU A 623 5.93 -27.67 2.44
CA LEU A 623 6.99 -28.47 3.06
C LEU A 623 8.40 -28.15 2.54
N SER A 624 8.54 -27.82 1.26
CA SER A 624 9.83 -27.40 0.70
C SER A 624 10.25 -26.04 1.25
N THR A 625 9.29 -25.12 1.40
CA THR A 625 9.47 -23.75 1.91
C THR A 625 9.72 -23.71 3.42
N ALA A 626 9.06 -24.59 4.18
CA ALA A 626 9.32 -24.78 5.60
C ALA A 626 10.81 -25.09 5.84
N GLY A 627 11.42 -24.56 6.90
CA GLY A 627 12.84 -24.82 7.20
C GLY A 627 13.82 -24.23 6.20
N SER A 628 13.40 -23.21 5.43
CA SER A 628 14.31 -22.30 4.73
C SER A 628 15.25 -21.60 5.73
N ARG A 629 16.29 -20.90 5.23
CA ARG A 629 17.29 -20.25 6.10
C ARG A 629 16.69 -19.18 7.02
N ASP A 630 15.52 -18.65 6.67
CA ASP A 630 14.82 -17.62 7.43
C ASP A 630 13.59 -18.21 8.14
N TYR A 631 13.47 -17.92 9.43
CA TYR A 631 12.36 -18.41 10.25
C TYR A 631 11.04 -17.73 9.88
N ILE A 632 11.09 -16.51 9.32
CA ILE A 632 9.91 -15.70 8.96
C ILE A 632 9.00 -16.43 7.96
N ALA A 633 9.57 -17.08 6.94
CA ALA A 633 8.80 -17.86 5.97
C ALA A 633 8.37 -19.23 6.52
N SER A 634 9.10 -19.77 7.51
CA SER A 634 8.86 -21.10 8.07
C SER A 634 7.70 -21.11 9.07
N ILE A 635 7.46 -20.02 9.81
CA ILE A 635 6.37 -19.92 10.79
C ILE A 635 4.99 -20.09 10.12
N PRO A 636 4.62 -19.33 9.07
CA PRO A 636 3.35 -19.52 8.37
C PRO A 636 3.21 -20.92 7.77
N CYS A 637 4.30 -21.56 7.34
CA CYS A 637 4.25 -22.94 6.84
C CYS A 637 3.83 -23.93 7.94
N ILE A 638 4.38 -23.80 9.16
CA ILE A 638 4.00 -24.65 10.30
C ILE A 638 2.54 -24.40 10.69
N HIS A 639 2.10 -23.15 10.68
CA HIS A 639 0.70 -22.79 10.94
C HIS A 639 -0.24 -23.35 9.87
N ALA A 640 0.12 -23.25 8.59
CA ALA A 640 -0.62 -23.82 7.48
C ALA A 640 -0.76 -25.35 7.63
N LEU A 641 0.33 -26.04 7.95
CA LEU A 641 0.31 -27.49 8.21
C LEU A 641 -0.59 -27.84 9.40
N THR A 642 -0.62 -27.00 10.43
CA THR A 642 -1.55 -27.17 11.57
C THR A 642 -3.00 -27.12 11.09
N ILE A 643 -3.37 -26.15 10.25
CA ILE A 643 -4.72 -26.06 9.67
C ILE A 643 -5.02 -27.27 8.79
N CYS A 644 -4.06 -27.70 7.96
CA CYS A 644 -4.21 -28.89 7.12
C CYS A 644 -4.50 -30.15 7.94
N CYS A 645 -3.93 -30.31 9.15
CA CYS A 645 -4.25 -31.47 10.00
C CYS A 645 -5.74 -31.53 10.39
N TYR A 646 -6.41 -30.38 10.47
CA TYR A 646 -7.83 -30.29 10.82
C TYR A 646 -8.76 -30.30 9.60
N GLU A 647 -8.37 -29.65 8.51
CA GLU A 647 -9.21 -29.52 7.30
C GLU A 647 -8.98 -30.65 6.28
N LEU A 648 -7.77 -31.22 6.22
CA LEU A 648 -7.34 -32.17 5.18
C LEU A 648 -6.77 -33.49 5.76
N PRO A 649 -7.49 -34.18 6.67
CA PRO A 649 -6.94 -35.33 7.39
C PRO A 649 -6.47 -36.45 6.46
N ASP A 650 -7.23 -36.78 5.41
CA ASP A 650 -6.90 -37.87 4.47
C ASP A 650 -5.63 -37.60 3.66
N THR A 651 -5.45 -36.36 3.21
CA THR A 651 -4.28 -35.93 2.43
C THR A 651 -3.06 -35.86 3.34
N VAL A 652 -3.21 -35.25 4.52
CA VAL A 652 -2.13 -35.11 5.51
C VAL A 652 -1.65 -36.44 6.05
N SER A 653 -2.54 -37.40 6.28
CA SER A 653 -2.18 -38.74 6.74
C SER A 653 -1.14 -39.39 5.83
N SER A 654 -1.24 -39.20 4.50
CA SER A 654 -0.29 -39.76 3.53
C SER A 654 1.09 -39.08 3.52
N TYR A 655 1.17 -37.80 3.89
CA TYR A 655 2.41 -37.00 3.91
C TYR A 655 3.01 -36.87 5.32
N MET A 656 2.40 -37.47 6.33
CA MET A 656 2.78 -37.23 7.73
C MET A 656 4.22 -37.63 8.04
N GLY A 657 4.73 -38.70 7.42
CA GLY A 657 6.14 -39.08 7.56
C GLY A 657 7.11 -37.96 7.14
N ASP A 658 6.85 -37.35 5.99
CA ASP A 658 7.65 -36.22 5.46
C ASP A 658 7.50 -34.97 6.33
N ILE A 659 6.29 -34.70 6.85
CA ILE A 659 6.04 -33.58 7.78
C ILE A 659 6.89 -33.75 9.04
N ILE A 660 6.88 -34.92 9.68
CA ILE A 660 7.68 -35.18 10.88
C ILE A 660 9.18 -35.15 10.59
N ASP A 661 9.63 -35.69 9.46
CA ASP A 661 11.02 -35.58 9.03
C ASP A 661 11.46 -34.12 8.87
N LYS A 662 10.56 -33.27 8.36
CA LYS A 662 10.82 -31.84 8.26
C LYS A 662 10.89 -31.17 9.63
N MET A 663 9.92 -31.42 10.51
CA MET A 663 9.93 -30.91 11.89
C MET A 663 11.20 -31.32 12.64
N SER A 664 11.67 -32.56 12.44
CA SER A 664 12.91 -33.07 13.02
C SER A 664 14.15 -32.33 12.56
N LYS A 665 14.21 -31.90 11.30
CA LYS A 665 15.34 -31.12 10.76
C LYS A 665 15.34 -29.66 11.23
N MET A 666 14.17 -29.11 11.56
CA MET A 666 14.02 -27.72 12.01
C MET A 666 14.42 -27.48 13.47
N VAL A 667 14.74 -28.55 14.22
CA VAL A 667 15.10 -28.49 15.66
C VAL A 667 16.30 -27.60 15.98
N THR A 668 17.18 -27.35 15.00
CA THR A 668 18.37 -26.51 15.17
C THR A 668 18.06 -25.01 15.19
N GLN A 669 16.84 -24.60 14.80
CA GLN A 669 16.44 -23.20 14.72
C GLN A 669 15.64 -22.78 15.97
N ARG A 670 16.29 -22.06 16.89
CA ARG A 670 15.71 -21.66 18.19
C ARG A 670 14.36 -20.92 18.07
N TYR A 671 14.21 -20.04 17.08
CA TYR A 671 12.98 -19.25 16.89
C TYR A 671 11.76 -20.08 16.44
N LEU A 672 11.98 -21.26 15.84
CA LEU A 672 10.90 -22.15 15.41
C LEU A 672 10.44 -23.12 16.50
N ALA A 673 11.21 -23.26 17.59
CA ALA A 673 11.00 -24.29 18.60
C ALA A 673 9.57 -24.31 19.14
N ILE A 674 9.04 -23.13 19.45
CA ILE A 674 7.70 -22.97 20.01
C ILE A 674 6.62 -23.41 19.03
N HIS A 675 6.71 -23.01 17.76
CA HIS A 675 5.72 -23.36 16.74
C HIS A 675 5.76 -24.84 16.39
N VAL A 676 6.95 -25.45 16.35
CA VAL A 676 7.11 -26.90 16.16
C VAL A 676 6.50 -27.67 17.32
N LEU A 677 6.77 -27.26 18.57
CA LEU A 677 6.20 -27.92 19.75
C LEU A 677 4.68 -27.76 19.84
N LEU A 678 4.14 -26.58 19.52
CA LEU A 678 2.69 -26.36 19.45
C LEU A 678 2.03 -27.21 18.36
N PHE A 679 2.68 -27.34 17.20
CA PHE A 679 2.25 -28.26 16.14
C PHE A 679 2.23 -29.71 16.64
N LEU A 680 3.31 -30.18 17.28
CA LEU A 680 3.40 -31.55 17.81
C LEU A 680 2.39 -31.80 18.95
N ALA A 681 2.14 -30.81 19.82
CA ALA A 681 1.12 -30.89 20.85
C ALA A 681 -0.30 -30.98 20.25
N GLY A 682 -0.54 -30.26 19.15
CA GLY A 682 -1.79 -30.36 18.40
C GLY A 682 -1.97 -31.73 17.75
N LEU A 683 -0.92 -32.21 17.10
CA LEU A 683 -0.93 -33.49 16.40
C LEU A 683 -1.18 -34.68 17.34
N SER A 684 -0.63 -34.67 18.57
CA SER A 684 -0.87 -35.76 19.54
C SER A 684 -2.35 -35.92 19.92
N ARG A 685 -3.18 -34.91 19.68
CA ARG A 685 -4.62 -34.92 19.97
C ARG A 685 -5.46 -35.41 18.79
N LEU A 686 -4.81 -35.75 17.67
CA LEU A 686 -5.42 -36.26 16.43
C LEU A 686 -4.86 -37.66 16.12
N PRO A 687 -5.19 -38.68 16.94
CA PRO A 687 -4.63 -40.03 16.81
C PRO A 687 -4.88 -40.66 15.44
N ASP A 688 -6.02 -40.36 14.81
CA ASP A 688 -6.43 -40.90 13.52
C ASP A 688 -5.41 -40.61 12.40
N LEU A 689 -4.66 -39.51 12.51
CA LEU A 689 -3.70 -39.11 11.49
C LEU A 689 -2.42 -39.97 11.48
N PHE A 690 -2.01 -40.49 12.64
CA PHE A 690 -0.71 -41.15 12.80
C PHE A 690 -0.79 -42.62 13.24
N HIS A 691 -1.89 -43.07 13.85
CA HIS A 691 -2.04 -44.44 14.37
C HIS A 691 -1.89 -45.53 13.29
N ASN A 692 -2.20 -45.21 12.03
CA ASN A 692 -2.17 -46.16 10.92
C ASN A 692 -0.88 -46.10 10.08
N ASN A 693 -0.18 -44.96 10.08
CA ASN A 693 0.93 -44.72 9.15
C ASN A 693 2.31 -44.64 9.82
N PHE A 694 2.38 -44.35 11.13
CA PHE A 694 3.66 -44.18 11.81
C PHE A 694 4.35 -45.49 12.11
N ARG A 695 5.65 -45.53 11.79
CA ARG A 695 6.55 -46.59 12.23
C ARG A 695 7.20 -46.20 13.56
N THR A 696 7.79 -47.18 14.24
CA THR A 696 8.57 -46.99 15.47
C THR A 696 9.62 -45.87 15.34
N GLN A 697 10.23 -45.71 14.16
CA GLN A 697 11.21 -44.64 13.91
C GLN A 697 10.58 -43.23 13.89
N ASP A 698 9.34 -43.08 13.40
CA ASP A 698 8.69 -41.77 13.30
C ASP A 698 8.32 -41.23 14.68
N TYR A 699 7.86 -42.10 15.58
CA TYR A 699 7.70 -41.76 17.00
C TYR A 699 9.02 -41.33 17.64
N LYS A 700 10.13 -42.04 17.34
CA LYS A 700 11.47 -41.65 17.83
C LYS A 700 11.89 -40.27 17.32
N LYS A 701 11.51 -39.86 16.10
CA LYS A 701 11.77 -38.50 15.61
C LYS A 701 11.04 -37.45 16.45
N VAL A 702 9.77 -37.67 16.78
CA VAL A 702 8.99 -36.75 17.64
C VAL A 702 9.65 -36.58 19.01
N PHE A 703 9.99 -37.69 19.68
CA PHE A 703 10.65 -37.62 20.99
C PHE A 703 12.10 -37.11 20.88
N GLY A 704 12.79 -37.39 19.77
CA GLY A 704 14.13 -36.89 19.48
C GLY A 704 14.14 -35.36 19.36
N VAL A 705 13.14 -34.77 18.70
CA VAL A 705 12.95 -33.30 18.65
C VAL A 705 12.83 -32.73 20.06
N CYS A 706 11.98 -33.34 20.90
CA CYS A 706 11.81 -32.95 22.29
C CYS A 706 13.14 -33.04 23.07
N GLY A 707 13.86 -34.16 22.94
CA GLY A 707 15.16 -34.36 23.58
C GLY A 707 16.20 -33.32 23.15
N SER A 708 16.27 -32.98 21.87
CA SER A 708 17.17 -31.95 21.35
C SER A 708 16.84 -30.55 21.88
N TYR A 709 15.56 -30.18 21.99
CA TYR A 709 15.19 -28.89 22.60
C TYR A 709 15.52 -28.85 24.09
N LEU A 710 15.28 -29.92 24.85
CA LEU A 710 15.70 -30.01 26.25
C LEU A 710 17.23 -29.84 26.39
N GLN A 711 18.02 -30.51 25.55
CA GLN A 711 19.48 -30.36 25.53
C GLN A 711 19.93 -28.93 25.17
N SER A 712 19.26 -28.31 24.19
CA SER A 712 19.54 -26.93 23.79
C SER A 712 19.31 -25.93 24.93
N ILE A 713 18.29 -26.14 25.76
CA ILE A 713 17.99 -25.28 26.92
C ILE A 713 18.98 -25.52 28.05
N ARG A 714 19.30 -26.78 28.36
CA ARG A 714 20.33 -27.13 29.36
C ARG A 714 21.71 -26.56 29.04
N GLY A 715 22.06 -26.46 27.76
CA GLY A 715 23.30 -25.82 27.31
C GLY A 715 23.32 -24.29 27.49
N LEU A 716 22.15 -23.63 27.62
CA LEU A 716 22.03 -22.21 27.91
C LEU A 716 22.22 -21.92 29.40
N ASP A 717 21.69 -22.76 30.29
CA ASP A 717 21.81 -22.59 31.76
C ASP A 717 23.25 -22.70 32.26
N GLY A 718 24.11 -23.47 31.60
CA GLY A 718 25.55 -23.51 31.90
C GLY A 718 26.30 -22.18 31.73
N ARG A 719 25.66 -21.15 31.16
CA ARG A 719 26.19 -19.77 31.05
C ARG A 719 25.51 -18.76 32.00
N ILE A 720 24.42 -19.13 32.67
CA ILE A 720 23.60 -18.20 33.48
C ILE A 720 24.07 -18.13 34.95
N ASP A 721 24.85 -19.10 35.44
CA ASP A 721 25.35 -19.15 36.83
C ASP A 721 26.58 -18.25 37.16
N LEU A 722 26.86 -17.20 36.37
CA LEU A 722 27.90 -16.21 36.70
C LEU A 722 27.39 -14.78 36.53
N ARG A 723 26.53 -14.32 37.45
CA ARG A 723 26.45 -12.90 37.86
C ARG A 723 25.58 -12.69 39.12
N PRO A 724 26.18 -12.63 40.31
CA PRO A 724 25.67 -11.84 41.42
C PRO A 724 26.58 -10.63 41.62
N THR A 725 26.34 -9.55 40.88
CA THR A 725 26.93 -8.21 41.14
C THR A 725 25.91 -7.17 40.70
N SER A 726 25.12 -6.64 41.64
CA SER A 726 25.35 -5.36 42.36
C SER A 726 24.57 -4.22 41.70
N ASP A 727 23.69 -3.62 42.50
CA ASP A 727 23.08 -2.29 42.38
C ASP A 727 23.46 -1.47 41.15
N ASP A 728 22.56 -1.43 40.15
CA ASP A 728 22.40 -0.23 39.33
C ASP A 728 20.97 -0.11 38.80
N LYS A 729 20.22 0.82 39.39
CA LYS A 729 18.91 1.28 38.92
C LYS A 729 19.13 2.35 37.85
N SER A 730 19.28 1.95 36.59
CA SER A 730 19.01 2.90 35.49
C SER A 730 18.65 2.20 34.17
N THR A 731 17.56 2.70 33.59
CA THR A 731 17.11 2.55 32.19
C THR A 731 16.76 1.14 31.73
N LYS A 732 15.54 0.71 32.09
CA LYS A 732 14.82 -0.39 31.41
C LYS A 732 14.46 0.05 29.98
N SER A 733 15.05 -0.58 28.98
CA SER A 733 14.55 -0.59 27.60
C SER A 733 13.54 -1.73 27.44
N SER A 734 12.35 -1.41 26.93
CA SER A 734 11.14 -2.24 27.03
C SER A 734 11.05 -3.44 26.08
N ASN A 735 12.07 -3.72 25.26
CA ASN A 735 11.99 -4.77 24.23
C ASN A 735 12.93 -5.97 24.46
N ALA A 736 13.78 -5.94 25.48
CA ALA A 736 14.72 -7.03 25.76
C ALA A 736 14.15 -8.09 26.74
N ASP A 737 13.15 -7.72 27.56
CA ASP A 737 12.66 -8.57 28.65
C ASP A 737 11.77 -9.75 28.18
N SER A 738 11.20 -9.72 26.96
CA SER A 738 10.28 -10.75 26.45
C SER A 738 10.97 -11.96 25.79
N ALA A 739 12.25 -11.85 25.40
CA ALA A 739 13.02 -12.95 24.81
C ALA A 739 13.59 -13.93 25.84
N ASP A 740 13.74 -13.49 27.10
CA ASP A 740 14.32 -14.27 28.20
C ASP A 740 13.32 -15.26 28.83
N ALA A 741 12.01 -15.00 28.71
CA ALA A 741 10.93 -15.89 29.13
C ALA A 741 10.72 -17.12 28.22
N LEU A 742 11.17 -17.04 26.96
CA LEU A 742 10.87 -18.02 25.92
C LEU A 742 11.50 -19.41 26.16
N PRO A 743 12.75 -19.55 26.67
CA PRO A 743 13.35 -20.86 26.93
C PRO A 743 12.63 -21.69 27.99
N GLN A 744 12.16 -21.06 29.07
CA GLN A 744 11.44 -21.75 30.14
C GLN A 744 10.08 -22.27 29.66
N TYR A 745 9.39 -21.51 28.81
CA TYR A 745 8.18 -21.99 28.14
C TYR A 745 8.47 -23.18 27.22
N VAL A 746 9.49 -23.09 26.37
CA VAL A 746 9.89 -24.21 25.50
C VAL A 746 10.25 -25.45 26.33
N TYR A 747 10.92 -25.29 27.48
CA TYR A 747 11.22 -26.39 28.40
C TYR A 747 9.94 -27.08 28.90
N ALA A 748 9.01 -26.32 29.48
CA ALA A 748 7.79 -26.88 30.02
C ALA A 748 6.93 -27.49 28.90
N LEU A 749 6.73 -26.78 27.78
CA LEU A 749 5.95 -27.28 26.65
C LEU A 749 6.53 -28.58 26.10
N THR A 750 7.86 -28.72 26.08
CA THR A 750 8.51 -29.97 25.64
C THR A 750 8.13 -31.15 26.53
N HIS A 751 8.13 -31.00 27.86
CA HIS A 751 7.67 -32.05 28.77
C HIS A 751 6.19 -32.38 28.58
N HIS A 752 5.33 -31.38 28.36
CA HIS A 752 3.92 -31.62 28.04
C HIS A 752 3.75 -32.36 26.72
N VAL A 753 4.50 -32.01 25.67
CA VAL A 753 4.47 -32.72 24.39
C VAL A 753 4.86 -34.18 24.58
N ILE A 754 5.92 -34.48 25.35
CA ILE A 754 6.30 -35.86 25.67
C ILE A 754 5.14 -36.60 26.37
N ALA A 755 4.53 -35.97 27.38
CA ALA A 755 3.42 -36.54 28.12
C ALA A 755 2.19 -36.80 27.23
N PHE A 756 1.77 -35.81 26.42
CA PHE A 756 0.62 -35.93 25.52
C PHE A 756 0.85 -37.02 24.47
N TRP A 757 2.05 -37.11 23.89
CA TRP A 757 2.38 -38.16 22.92
C TRP A 757 2.39 -39.53 23.57
N TYR A 758 2.96 -39.68 24.77
CA TYR A 758 2.98 -40.97 25.45
C TYR A 758 1.58 -41.51 25.78
N VAL A 759 0.69 -40.62 26.25
CA VAL A 759 -0.73 -40.94 26.45
C VAL A 759 -1.37 -41.39 25.13
N ALA A 760 -1.06 -40.73 24.02
CA ALA A 760 -1.64 -41.02 22.70
C ALA A 760 -1.09 -42.29 22.01
N LEU A 761 0.03 -42.87 22.48
CA LEU A 761 0.61 -44.11 21.95
C LEU A 761 -0.25 -45.35 22.25
N LYS A 762 -0.20 -46.34 21.35
CA LYS A 762 -0.72 -47.68 21.62
C LYS A 762 0.17 -48.45 22.60
N PRO A 763 -0.32 -49.49 23.29
CA PRO A 763 0.41 -50.15 24.38
C PRO A 763 1.70 -50.82 23.91
N GLU A 764 1.63 -51.54 22.78
CA GLU A 764 2.78 -52.18 22.12
C GLU A 764 3.88 -51.16 21.79
N GLN A 765 3.47 -49.96 21.37
CA GLN A 765 4.39 -48.89 21.02
C GLN A 765 5.01 -48.23 22.26
N ARG A 766 4.32 -48.21 23.40
CA ARG A 766 4.89 -47.67 24.65
C ARG A 766 6.07 -48.49 25.12
N GLU A 767 5.97 -49.83 25.06
CA GLU A 767 7.06 -50.74 25.44
C GLU A 767 8.33 -50.50 24.60
N GLU A 768 8.18 -50.33 23.28
CA GLU A 768 9.31 -50.07 22.38
C GLU A 768 9.96 -48.67 22.56
N GLN A 769 9.20 -47.68 23.03
CA GLN A 769 9.61 -46.28 23.06
C GLN A 769 10.08 -45.80 24.44
N LYS A 770 9.62 -46.44 25.52
CA LYS A 770 9.84 -46.00 26.91
C LYS A 770 11.31 -45.79 27.26
N ASP A 771 12.17 -46.74 26.88
CA ASP A 771 13.62 -46.64 27.12
C ASP A 771 14.25 -45.44 26.38
N TYR A 772 13.79 -45.20 25.14
CA TYR A 772 14.28 -44.07 24.34
C TYR A 772 13.83 -42.73 24.92
N ILE A 773 12.56 -42.60 25.32
CA ILE A 773 12.04 -41.39 25.97
C ILE A 773 12.81 -41.13 27.28
N THR A 774 13.01 -42.17 28.09
CA THR A 774 13.80 -42.08 29.34
C THR A 774 15.22 -41.58 29.07
N SER A 775 15.86 -42.05 27.98
CA SER A 775 17.19 -41.57 27.58
C SER A 775 17.20 -40.10 27.17
N CYS A 776 16.12 -39.56 26.59
CA CYS A 776 15.99 -38.15 26.20
C CYS A 776 15.83 -37.23 27.43
N LEU A 777 15.22 -37.73 28.50
CA LEU A 777 14.99 -36.97 29.73
C LEU A 777 16.26 -36.87 30.59
N ARG A 778 17.16 -37.85 30.51
CA ARG A 778 18.46 -37.84 31.19
C ARG A 778 19.45 -36.91 30.49
N HIS A 779 20.31 -36.25 31.26
CA HIS A 779 21.45 -35.52 30.73
C HIS A 779 22.71 -35.78 31.54
N THR A 780 23.88 -35.57 30.92
CA THR A 780 25.17 -35.73 31.57
C THR A 780 25.71 -34.36 31.94
N ASN A 781 25.94 -34.13 33.22
CA ASN A 781 26.53 -32.88 33.69
C ASN A 781 28.00 -32.78 33.27
N ALA A 782 28.60 -31.58 33.43
CA ALA A 782 30.03 -31.34 33.21
C ALA A 782 30.94 -32.34 33.97
N ASP A 783 30.48 -32.87 35.10
CA ASP A 783 31.18 -33.87 35.92
C ASP A 783 31.07 -35.32 35.40
N GLY A 784 30.43 -35.55 34.25
CA GLY A 784 30.25 -36.88 33.66
C GLY A 784 29.17 -37.76 34.35
N LYS A 785 28.45 -37.21 35.35
CA LYS A 785 27.36 -37.90 36.05
C LYS A 785 26.03 -37.70 35.32
N THR A 786 25.27 -38.78 35.13
CA THR A 786 23.90 -38.71 34.61
C THR A 786 22.96 -38.13 35.66
N VAL A 787 22.32 -37.01 35.34
CA VAL A 787 21.36 -36.31 36.20
C VAL A 787 19.97 -36.34 35.54
N LEU A 788 18.96 -36.59 36.37
CA LEU A 788 17.55 -36.54 36.02
C LEU A 788 16.91 -35.38 36.79
N GLU A 789 16.34 -34.42 36.08
CA GLU A 789 15.64 -33.28 36.65
C GLU A 789 14.29 -33.69 37.25
N ASP A 790 13.78 -32.90 38.19
CA ASP A 790 12.49 -33.17 38.83
C ASP A 790 11.33 -33.27 37.86
N GLN A 791 11.30 -32.42 36.81
CA GLN A 791 10.28 -32.51 35.78
C GLN A 791 10.41 -33.81 34.97
N GLY A 792 11.63 -34.24 34.64
CA GLY A 792 11.86 -35.53 33.97
C GLY A 792 11.44 -36.72 34.82
N LEU A 793 11.67 -36.66 36.15
CA LEU A 793 11.26 -37.70 37.09
C LEU A 793 9.74 -37.85 37.17
N VAL A 794 8.99 -36.74 37.24
CA VAL A 794 7.52 -36.82 37.23
C VAL A 794 6.97 -37.27 35.88
N THR A 795 7.63 -36.93 34.76
CA THR A 795 7.25 -37.46 33.44
C THR A 795 7.44 -38.98 33.36
N ILE A 796 8.50 -39.53 33.94
CA ILE A 796 8.70 -41.00 34.02
C ILE A 796 7.66 -41.65 34.95
N ASP A 797 7.37 -41.05 36.11
CA ASP A 797 6.31 -41.53 37.02
C ASP A 797 4.93 -41.55 36.32
N LEU A 798 4.65 -40.58 35.45
CA LEU A 798 3.44 -40.54 34.64
C LEU A 798 3.41 -41.73 33.67
N MET A 799 4.51 -41.98 32.97
CA MET A 799 4.62 -43.11 32.03
C MET A 799 4.37 -44.44 32.75
N ASP A 800 5.01 -44.65 33.90
CA ASP A 800 4.82 -45.83 34.75
C ASP A 800 3.39 -45.96 35.27
N ARG A 801 2.74 -44.84 35.59
CA ARG A 801 1.33 -44.83 36.00
C ARG A 801 0.42 -45.26 34.86
N ILE A 802 0.58 -44.69 33.67
CA ILE A 802 -0.26 -45.00 32.50
C ILE A 802 -0.14 -46.47 32.12
N ASP A 803 1.07 -47.01 32.11
CA ASP A 803 1.31 -48.44 31.84
C ASP A 803 0.63 -49.33 32.89
N ALA A 804 0.72 -48.95 34.17
CA ALA A 804 0.09 -49.69 35.27
C ALA A 804 -1.45 -49.62 35.26
N ASP A 805 -2.02 -48.44 35.00
CA ASP A 805 -3.48 -48.25 34.91
C ASP A 805 -4.07 -49.08 33.76
N GLN A 806 -3.31 -49.28 32.69
CA GLN A 806 -3.69 -50.15 31.59
C GLN A 806 -3.59 -51.65 31.91
N MET A 807 -2.49 -52.11 32.51
CA MET A 807 -2.28 -53.53 32.83
C MET A 807 -3.32 -54.08 33.82
N TYR A 808 -3.70 -53.26 34.81
CA TYR A 808 -4.57 -53.69 35.91
C TYR A 808 -6.01 -53.19 35.77
N GLY A 809 -6.31 -52.41 34.73
CA GLY A 809 -7.57 -51.71 34.56
C GLY A 809 -7.70 -50.50 35.49
N ARG A 810 -8.34 -49.46 34.98
CA ARG A 810 -8.75 -48.31 35.79
C ARG A 810 -10.03 -48.70 36.53
N GLU A 811 -9.93 -49.15 37.78
CA GLU A 811 -11.11 -49.24 38.64
C GLU A 811 -11.67 -47.80 38.75
N GLN A 812 -12.89 -47.60 38.25
CA GLN A 812 -13.60 -46.32 38.34
C GLN A 812 -13.58 -45.84 39.79
N ASP A 813 -13.60 -44.51 40.00
CA ASP A 813 -13.74 -43.82 41.29
C ASP A 813 -15.02 -44.26 42.04
N THR A 814 -15.09 -45.53 42.38
CA THR A 814 -15.96 -46.07 43.40
C THR A 814 -15.30 -45.65 44.69
N GLU A 815 -16.01 -44.88 45.49
CA GLU A 815 -15.66 -44.71 46.89
C GLU A 815 -15.67 -46.09 47.52
N PHE A 816 -14.52 -46.76 47.50
CA PHE A 816 -14.29 -47.94 48.30
C PHE A 816 -14.47 -47.49 49.74
N SER A 817 -15.61 -47.86 50.30
CA SER A 817 -15.95 -47.65 51.70
C SER A 817 -16.11 -49.02 52.33
N PHE A 818 -15.68 -49.13 53.57
CA PHE A 818 -15.91 -50.36 54.31
C PHE A 818 -17.40 -50.50 54.61
N ASP A 819 -17.93 -51.70 54.38
CA ASP A 819 -19.28 -52.03 54.81
C ASP A 819 -19.45 -51.80 56.32
N SER A 820 -20.69 -51.52 56.75
CA SER A 820 -21.07 -51.37 58.16
C SER A 820 -20.67 -52.54 59.06
N GLN A 821 -20.29 -53.69 58.47
CA GLN A 821 -19.87 -54.90 59.16
C GLN A 821 -18.34 -55.05 59.35
N ALA A 822 -17.52 -54.13 58.83
CA ALA A 822 -16.06 -54.20 58.80
C ALA A 822 -15.36 -54.15 60.19
N GLY A 823 -16.05 -53.71 61.24
CA GLY A 823 -15.47 -53.66 62.58
C GLY A 823 -14.35 -52.61 62.72
N ARG A 824 -13.30 -52.90 63.51
CA ARG A 824 -12.18 -51.96 63.74
C ARG A 824 -11.27 -51.89 62.51
N ILE A 825 -11.14 -50.69 61.95
CA ILE A 825 -10.23 -50.40 60.83
C ILE A 825 -8.85 -50.06 61.39
N TRP A 826 -7.81 -50.67 60.84
CA TRP A 826 -6.42 -50.32 61.08
C TRP A 826 -5.89 -49.47 59.94
N LEU A 827 -5.55 -48.21 60.24
CA LEU A 827 -4.97 -47.27 59.30
C LEU A 827 -3.45 -47.26 59.46
N GLN A 828 -2.70 -47.32 58.36
CA GLN A 828 -1.26 -47.14 58.39
C GLN A 828 -0.77 -46.37 57.16
N HIS A 829 0.10 -45.37 57.40
CA HIS A 829 0.73 -44.59 56.34
C HIS A 829 2.20 -44.95 56.22
N ARG A 830 2.68 -45.13 55.00
CA ARG A 830 4.08 -45.47 54.71
C ARG A 830 4.58 -44.69 53.50
N VAL A 831 5.81 -44.20 53.58
CA VAL A 831 6.47 -43.53 52.44
C VAL A 831 7.60 -44.38 51.95
N SER A 832 7.65 -44.60 50.64
CA SER A 832 8.75 -45.29 49.98
C SER A 832 9.01 -44.72 48.59
N GLY A 833 10.23 -44.24 48.34
CA GLY A 833 10.56 -43.57 47.08
C GLY A 833 9.64 -42.37 46.83
N LEU A 834 8.88 -42.41 45.73
CA LEU A 834 7.86 -41.43 45.36
C LEU A 834 6.44 -41.81 45.81
N PHE A 835 6.28 -42.95 46.48
CA PHE A 835 4.99 -43.47 46.88
C PHE A 835 4.68 -43.09 48.32
N LEU A 836 3.50 -42.50 48.53
CA LEU A 836 2.85 -42.42 49.83
C LEU A 836 1.68 -43.39 49.84
N ILE A 837 1.85 -44.49 50.56
CA ILE A 837 0.91 -45.61 50.62
C ILE A 837 0.14 -45.52 51.93
N THR A 838 -1.18 -45.59 51.83
CA THR A 838 -2.07 -45.72 52.98
C THR A 838 -2.81 -47.03 52.87
N THR A 839 -2.70 -47.86 53.90
CA THR A 839 -3.45 -49.10 54.01
C THR A 839 -4.50 -48.94 55.10
N GLU A 840 -5.75 -49.12 54.74
CA GLU A 840 -6.86 -49.25 55.66
C GLU A 840 -7.26 -50.72 55.66
N THR A 841 -7.13 -51.42 56.78
CA THR A 841 -7.42 -52.85 56.87
C THR A 841 -8.52 -53.11 57.87
N SER A 842 -9.59 -53.76 57.41
CA SER A 842 -10.64 -54.30 58.26
C SER A 842 -10.15 -55.56 58.95
N LEU A 843 -9.99 -55.52 60.28
CA LEU A 843 -9.54 -56.69 61.04
C LEU A 843 -10.56 -57.84 61.07
N LYS A 844 -11.84 -57.55 60.74
CA LYS A 844 -12.92 -58.53 60.77
C LYS A 844 -13.20 -59.16 59.41
N THR A 845 -13.28 -58.36 58.35
CA THR A 845 -13.53 -58.85 56.98
C THR A 845 -12.26 -59.22 56.24
N ARG A 846 -11.08 -58.79 56.74
CA ARG A 846 -9.75 -58.95 56.10
C ARG A 846 -9.63 -58.27 54.74
N GLU A 847 -10.53 -57.34 54.47
CA GLU A 847 -10.47 -56.47 53.30
C GLU A 847 -9.52 -55.33 53.61
N THR A 848 -8.68 -54.99 52.64
CA THR A 848 -7.74 -53.88 52.75
C THR A 848 -7.94 -52.92 51.60
N ILE A 849 -8.20 -51.65 51.91
CA ILE A 849 -8.16 -50.58 50.93
C ILE A 849 -6.74 -50.01 50.90
N VAL A 850 -6.12 -50.08 49.73
CA VAL A 850 -4.78 -49.54 49.50
C VAL A 850 -4.92 -48.27 48.69
N THR A 851 -4.56 -47.13 49.28
CA THR A 851 -4.45 -45.84 48.60
C THR A 851 -2.98 -45.54 48.31
N ALA A 852 -2.58 -45.58 47.04
CA ALA A 852 -1.25 -45.24 46.59
C ALA A 852 -1.25 -43.81 45.99
N ARG A 853 -0.59 -42.88 46.67
CA ARG A 853 -0.39 -41.50 46.19
C ARG A 853 0.97 -41.39 45.55
N ARG A 854 0.98 -40.90 44.30
CA ARG A 854 2.16 -40.57 43.51
C ARG A 854 2.14 -39.06 43.16
N PRO A 855 3.25 -38.50 42.67
CA PRO A 855 3.27 -37.15 42.11
C PRO A 855 2.21 -36.96 41.04
N THR A 856 2.09 -37.91 40.11
CA THR A 856 1.24 -37.78 38.92
C THR A 856 -0.18 -38.27 39.10
N GLY A 857 -0.56 -38.79 40.27
CA GLY A 857 -1.88 -39.37 40.48
C GLY A 857 -2.07 -40.03 41.83
N THR A 858 -3.32 -40.36 42.16
CA THR A 858 -3.64 -41.21 43.31
C THR A 858 -4.50 -42.36 42.82
N SER A 859 -4.17 -43.57 43.20
CA SER A 859 -4.97 -44.76 42.91
C SER A 859 -5.42 -45.42 44.21
N LYS A 860 -6.66 -45.91 44.22
CA LYS A 860 -7.24 -46.70 45.31
C LYS A 860 -7.60 -48.07 44.77
N ARG A 861 -7.31 -49.12 45.54
CA ARG A 861 -7.66 -50.51 45.19
C ARG A 861 -8.15 -51.25 46.42
N LEU A 862 -9.16 -52.10 46.24
CA LEU A 862 -9.62 -53.04 47.26
C LEU A 862 -8.89 -54.37 47.12
N VAL A 863 -8.21 -54.80 48.17
CA VAL A 863 -7.50 -56.08 48.25
C VAL A 863 -8.31 -57.03 49.14
N ASN A 864 -8.85 -58.10 48.54
CA ASN A 864 -9.64 -59.11 49.23
C ASN A 864 -8.85 -60.41 49.41
N SER A 865 -8.72 -60.87 50.65
CA SER A 865 -8.03 -62.14 51.01
C SER A 865 -8.68 -63.39 50.39
N ASN A 866 -9.98 -63.35 50.05
CA ASN A 866 -10.74 -64.51 49.54
C ASN A 866 -10.56 -64.78 48.03
N ALA A 867 -9.94 -63.89 47.27
CA ALA A 867 -9.65 -64.13 45.86
C ALA A 867 -8.41 -65.03 45.74
N ARG A 868 -8.59 -66.30 45.39
CA ARG A 868 -7.52 -67.25 44.96
C ARG A 868 -6.84 -66.83 43.64
N GLY A 869 -6.57 -65.53 43.45
CA GLY A 869 -6.12 -64.92 42.19
C GLY A 869 -4.85 -64.08 42.29
N ALA A 870 -4.25 -63.90 43.46
CA ALA A 870 -2.84 -63.51 43.57
C ALA A 870 -2.00 -64.78 43.72
N THR A 871 -2.03 -65.64 42.71
CA THR A 871 -1.14 -66.80 42.62
C THR A 871 0.30 -66.32 42.60
N PHE A 872 1.04 -66.60 43.67
CA PHE A 872 2.48 -66.82 43.60
C PHE A 872 2.74 -67.95 42.60
N SER A 873 3.04 -67.60 41.36
CA SER A 873 3.96 -68.41 40.57
C SER A 873 5.36 -68.06 41.07
N ALA A 874 6.11 -69.09 41.47
CA ALA A 874 7.51 -68.94 41.83
C ALA A 874 8.32 -68.43 40.63
N LEU A 875 8.55 -67.11 40.55
CA LEU A 875 9.52 -66.51 39.64
C LEU A 875 10.31 -65.40 40.33
N SER A 876 11.56 -65.75 40.66
CA SER A 876 12.68 -64.90 41.05
C SER A 876 12.70 -64.32 42.48
N VAL A 877 13.88 -64.43 43.10
CA VAL A 877 14.22 -64.16 44.52
C VAL A 877 14.48 -62.67 44.80
N ASN A 878 14.18 -61.76 43.87
CA ASN A 878 14.64 -60.37 43.90
C ASN A 878 13.53 -59.31 43.92
N GLU A 879 12.29 -59.67 44.25
CA GLU A 879 11.17 -58.73 44.28
C GLU A 879 10.86 -58.20 45.69
N ASP A 880 10.75 -56.87 45.79
CA ASP A 880 10.52 -56.10 47.01
C ASP A 880 9.01 -55.99 47.32
N TYR A 881 8.55 -56.62 48.42
CA TYR A 881 7.13 -56.62 48.84
C TYR A 881 6.90 -55.88 50.16
N LEU A 882 5.80 -55.13 50.26
CA LEU A 882 5.39 -54.42 51.46
C LEU A 882 4.25 -55.19 52.17
N PRO A 883 4.44 -55.69 53.41
CA PRO A 883 3.41 -56.45 54.10
C PRO A 883 2.28 -55.54 54.59
N VAL A 884 1.01 -55.85 54.29
CA VAL A 884 -0.12 -55.00 54.71
C VAL A 884 -0.14 -54.84 56.23
N TRP A 885 0.12 -55.91 56.97
CA TRP A 885 0.23 -55.92 58.43
C TRP A 885 1.70 -56.04 58.90
N PRO A 886 2.16 -55.30 59.94
CA PRO A 886 3.56 -55.33 60.39
C PRO A 886 4.11 -56.72 60.73
N ASP A 887 3.25 -57.64 61.19
CA ASP A 887 3.64 -58.99 61.64
C ASP A 887 3.35 -60.11 60.62
N ASP A 888 2.74 -59.80 59.46
CA ASP A 888 2.38 -60.79 58.42
C ASP A 888 3.37 -60.77 57.25
N SER A 889 4.63 -61.14 57.53
CA SER A 889 5.73 -61.13 56.54
C SER A 889 5.53 -62.09 55.36
N ARG A 890 4.63 -63.08 55.49
CA ARG A 890 4.26 -64.03 54.43
C ARG A 890 2.97 -63.64 53.72
N GLY A 891 2.30 -62.57 54.13
CA GLY A 891 1.03 -62.10 53.57
C GLY A 891 -0.11 -63.08 53.65
N THR A 892 -0.08 -64.01 54.61
CA THR A 892 -1.01 -65.16 54.66
C THR A 892 -2.42 -64.74 55.10
N ALA A 893 -2.56 -63.67 55.88
CA ALA A 893 -3.82 -63.22 56.45
C ALA A 893 -4.36 -61.94 55.78
N TYR A 894 -3.50 -60.98 55.44
CA TYR A 894 -3.91 -59.66 54.97
C TYR A 894 -3.32 -59.27 53.60
N GLY A 895 -2.55 -60.16 52.97
CA GLY A 895 -1.96 -59.94 51.64
C GLY A 895 -0.66 -59.13 51.66
N LEU A 896 -0.05 -59.01 50.48
CA LEU A 896 1.17 -58.23 50.23
C LEU A 896 0.90 -57.18 49.16
N ILE A 897 1.54 -56.03 49.28
CA ILE A 897 1.55 -55.00 48.25
C ILE A 897 2.87 -55.12 47.50
N TYR A 898 2.79 -55.43 46.21
CA TYR A 898 3.95 -55.35 45.34
C TYR A 898 4.26 -53.89 45.04
N LEU A 899 5.53 -53.51 45.23
CA LEU A 899 6.01 -52.20 44.78
C LEU A 899 6.84 -52.44 43.52
N PRO A 900 6.45 -51.82 42.37
CA PRO A 900 7.18 -51.98 41.13
C PRO A 900 8.66 -51.69 41.33
N SER A 901 9.50 -52.70 41.08
CA SER A 901 10.96 -52.57 41.12
C SER A 901 11.43 -52.26 39.70
N GLY A 902 11.25 -51.01 39.26
CA GLY A 902 11.56 -50.61 37.89
C GLY A 902 11.94 -49.13 37.78
N SER A 903 13.08 -48.89 37.13
CA SER A 903 13.63 -47.60 36.68
C SER A 903 13.77 -46.47 37.72
N GLU A 904 14.99 -46.27 38.23
CA GLU A 904 15.48 -45.09 39.00
C GLU A 904 14.74 -44.66 40.29
N LEU A 905 13.56 -45.21 40.58
CA LEU A 905 12.75 -44.98 41.79
C LEU A 905 13.31 -45.69 43.05
N GLY A 906 14.34 -46.53 42.87
CA GLY A 906 15.04 -47.27 43.92
C GLY A 906 14.31 -48.52 44.44
N PRO A 907 15.00 -49.45 45.14
CA PRO A 907 14.36 -50.61 45.76
C PRO A 907 13.38 -50.17 46.85
N ALA A 908 12.09 -50.47 46.64
CA ALA A 908 10.96 -49.78 47.25
C ALA A 908 10.39 -50.47 48.50
N ALA A 909 10.67 -51.74 48.79
CA ALA A 909 10.09 -52.36 49.99
C ALA A 909 11.02 -52.26 51.20
N ALA A 910 12.32 -52.47 51.03
CA ALA A 910 13.28 -52.48 52.13
C ALA A 910 13.56 -51.10 52.77
N LYS A 911 13.17 -50.01 52.09
CA LYS A 911 13.34 -48.61 52.56
C LYS A 911 12.04 -47.91 52.95
N ALA A 912 10.91 -48.61 52.96
CA ALA A 912 9.62 -48.01 53.30
C ALA A 912 9.57 -47.62 54.78
N LYS A 913 9.29 -46.34 55.06
CA LYS A 913 9.19 -45.82 56.43
C LYS A 913 7.73 -45.68 56.85
N THR A 914 7.40 -46.22 58.01
CA THR A 914 6.07 -46.03 58.62
C THR A 914 5.98 -44.66 59.27
N LEU A 915 4.96 -43.91 58.92
CA LEU A 915 4.69 -42.60 59.50
C LEU A 915 3.84 -42.74 60.77
N PRO A 916 4.03 -41.86 61.77
CA PRO A 916 3.23 -41.87 62.98
C PRO A 916 1.77 -41.48 62.68
N ILE A 917 0.83 -42.38 62.96
CA ILE A 917 -0.61 -42.21 62.71
C ILE A 917 -1.23 -41.11 63.61
N ALA A 918 -0.64 -40.86 64.78
CA ALA A 918 -1.12 -39.89 65.76
C ALA A 918 -0.56 -38.47 65.59
N ASP A 919 0.33 -38.22 64.61
CA ASP A 919 0.89 -36.89 64.37
C ASP A 919 -0.05 -36.07 63.47
N GLU A 920 -0.71 -35.05 64.03
CA GLU A 920 -1.59 -34.15 63.27
C GLU A 920 -0.89 -33.50 62.08
N ALA A 921 0.42 -33.26 62.16
CA ALA A 921 1.16 -32.66 61.06
C ALA A 921 1.28 -33.60 59.85
N VAL A 922 1.37 -34.91 60.08
CA VAL A 922 1.34 -35.92 59.01
C VAL A 922 -0.03 -35.93 58.37
N THR A 923 -1.11 -35.98 59.16
CA THR A 923 -2.47 -35.96 58.64
C THR A 923 -2.75 -34.70 57.81
N ARG A 924 -2.34 -33.52 58.29
CA ARG A 924 -2.47 -32.25 57.54
C ARG A 924 -1.67 -32.26 56.24
N ALA A 925 -0.45 -32.81 56.25
CA ALA A 925 0.37 -32.89 55.05
C ALA A 925 -0.23 -33.84 53.98
N ILE A 926 -0.78 -34.98 54.41
CA ILE A 926 -1.49 -35.90 53.50
C ILE A 926 -2.76 -35.24 52.94
N GLN A 927 -3.53 -34.54 53.77
CA GLN A 927 -4.71 -33.79 53.31
C GLN A 927 -4.35 -32.66 52.34
N SER A 928 -3.23 -31.97 52.58
CA SER A 928 -2.71 -30.97 51.65
C SER A 928 -2.38 -31.58 50.29
N LEU A 929 -1.70 -32.74 50.29
CA LEU A 929 -1.37 -33.47 49.07
C LEU A 929 -2.63 -33.94 48.32
N ASP A 930 -3.64 -34.43 49.04
CA ASP A 930 -4.91 -34.87 48.44
C ASP A 930 -5.71 -33.71 47.84
N ARG A 931 -5.51 -32.48 48.34
CA ARG A 931 -6.12 -31.26 47.78
C ARG A 931 -5.36 -30.71 46.57
N THR A 932 -4.08 -31.02 46.42
CA THR A 932 -3.31 -30.64 45.22
C THR A 932 -3.73 -31.55 44.06
N PRO A 933 -4.36 -31.04 43.00
CA PRO A 933 -4.82 -31.89 41.89
C PRO A 933 -3.64 -32.55 41.19
N ALA A 934 -3.85 -33.77 40.67
CA ALA A 934 -2.88 -34.48 39.85
C ALA A 934 -3.16 -34.37 38.35
N VAL A 935 -4.30 -33.78 37.97
CA VAL A 935 -4.66 -33.44 36.60
C VAL A 935 -4.47 -31.94 36.46
N ASP A 936 -3.73 -31.51 35.45
CA ASP A 936 -3.54 -30.09 35.16
C ASP A 936 -4.85 -29.54 34.60
N SER A 937 -5.56 -28.75 35.43
CA SER A 937 -6.89 -28.27 35.12
C SER A 937 -6.82 -26.77 34.80
N HIS A 938 -7.34 -26.41 33.62
CA HIS A 938 -7.37 -25.07 33.05
C HIS A 938 -8.80 -24.58 32.88
N LYS A 939 -8.96 -23.28 32.66
CA LYS A 939 -10.25 -22.62 32.46
C LYS A 939 -10.19 -21.62 31.32
N ALA A 940 -11.27 -21.55 30.54
CA ALA A 940 -11.43 -20.57 29.46
C ALA A 940 -12.87 -20.07 29.39
N GLY A 941 -13.06 -18.77 29.21
CA GLY A 941 -14.38 -18.20 29.02
C GLY A 941 -14.92 -18.42 27.62
N VAL A 942 -16.24 -18.48 27.46
CA VAL A 942 -16.92 -18.51 26.16
C VAL A 942 -18.03 -17.47 26.15
N ILE A 943 -17.93 -16.53 25.20
CA ILE A 943 -18.80 -15.35 25.11
C ILE A 943 -19.42 -15.31 23.72
N TYR A 944 -20.75 -15.15 23.66
CA TYR A 944 -21.49 -14.99 22.42
C TYR A 944 -21.85 -13.51 22.22
N ILE A 945 -21.49 -12.95 21.07
CA ILE A 945 -21.88 -11.60 20.65
C ILE A 945 -22.91 -11.73 19.53
N GLY A 946 -24.13 -11.26 19.79
CA GLY A 946 -25.22 -11.24 18.83
C GLY A 946 -25.13 -10.12 17.80
N GLU A 947 -26.01 -10.16 16.82
CA GLU A 947 -26.09 -9.18 15.73
C GLU A 947 -26.31 -7.75 16.29
N GLY A 948 -25.47 -6.80 15.85
CA GLY A 948 -25.55 -5.39 16.28
C GLY A 948 -25.21 -5.10 17.76
N GLN A 949 -24.76 -6.11 18.53
CA GLN A 949 -24.34 -5.90 19.91
C GLN A 949 -22.90 -5.36 19.98
N HIS A 950 -22.70 -4.31 20.78
CA HIS A 950 -21.40 -3.67 20.94
C HIS A 950 -21.03 -3.39 22.39
N SER A 951 -22.01 -3.31 23.30
CA SER A 951 -21.75 -3.01 24.70
C SER A 951 -21.57 -4.27 25.55
N GLU A 952 -20.67 -4.21 26.53
CA GLU A 952 -20.42 -5.30 27.48
C GLU A 952 -21.70 -5.79 28.16
N ALA A 953 -22.56 -4.86 28.61
CA ALA A 953 -23.78 -5.19 29.32
C ALA A 953 -24.78 -5.97 28.44
N GLU A 954 -24.98 -5.56 27.19
CA GLU A 954 -25.86 -6.27 26.25
C GLU A 954 -25.35 -7.68 25.97
N ILE A 955 -24.03 -7.83 25.78
CA ILE A 955 -23.42 -9.12 25.45
C ILE A 955 -23.55 -10.10 26.62
N LEU A 956 -23.27 -9.67 27.86
CA LEU A 956 -23.32 -10.55 29.02
C LEU A 956 -24.76 -10.94 29.41
N LEU A 957 -25.78 -10.21 28.96
CA LEU A 957 -27.18 -10.55 29.21
C LEU A 957 -27.71 -11.65 28.27
N ASN A 958 -26.96 -12.05 27.25
CA ASN A 958 -27.35 -13.15 26.36
C ASN A 958 -27.61 -14.45 27.15
N VAL A 959 -28.79 -15.04 26.91
CA VAL A 959 -29.22 -16.33 27.50
C VAL A 959 -29.11 -17.47 26.49
N GLN A 960 -29.16 -17.15 25.19
CA GLN A 960 -29.05 -18.13 24.11
C GLN A 960 -28.28 -17.50 22.95
N GLY A 961 -27.46 -18.29 22.26
CA GLY A 961 -26.75 -17.88 21.05
C GLY A 961 -27.41 -18.35 19.76
N SER A 962 -26.72 -18.14 18.64
CA SER A 962 -27.14 -18.64 17.33
C SER A 962 -27.11 -20.18 17.27
N PRO A 963 -27.83 -20.82 16.32
CA PRO A 963 -27.77 -22.27 16.15
C PRO A 963 -26.35 -22.81 15.87
N ASP A 964 -25.54 -22.05 15.14
CA ASP A 964 -24.13 -22.34 14.89
C ASP A 964 -23.30 -22.32 16.18
N TYR A 965 -23.55 -21.32 17.04
CA TYR A 965 -22.92 -21.24 18.37
C TYR A 965 -23.28 -22.45 19.24
N ILE A 966 -24.55 -22.90 19.21
CA ILE A 966 -25.00 -24.07 19.98
C ILE A 966 -24.27 -25.34 19.51
N THR A 967 -24.15 -25.54 18.20
CA THR A 967 -23.39 -26.66 17.61
C THR A 967 -21.91 -26.59 17.97
N PHE A 968 -21.33 -25.39 17.96
CA PHE A 968 -19.94 -25.17 18.35
C PHE A 968 -19.71 -25.56 19.82
N ILE A 969 -20.51 -25.05 20.77
CA ILE A 969 -20.33 -25.36 22.19
C ILE A 969 -20.52 -26.84 22.49
N SER A 970 -21.49 -27.51 21.84
CA SER A 970 -21.72 -28.94 22.05
C SER A 970 -20.55 -29.81 21.61
N ASN A 971 -19.74 -29.32 20.65
CA ASN A 971 -18.58 -30.02 20.13
C ASN A 971 -17.26 -29.68 20.87
N LEU A 972 -17.27 -28.72 21.81
CA LEU A 972 -16.07 -28.36 22.59
C LEU A 972 -15.69 -29.43 23.61
N GLY A 973 -16.66 -30.12 24.20
CA GLY A 973 -16.45 -31.07 25.28
C GLY A 973 -17.73 -31.80 25.70
N THR A 974 -17.74 -32.30 26.92
CA THR A 974 -18.88 -33.03 27.51
C THR A 974 -19.62 -32.16 28.50
N LEU A 975 -20.96 -32.16 28.45
CA LEU A 975 -21.80 -31.45 29.42
C LEU A 975 -21.81 -32.24 30.74
N ARG A 976 -21.38 -31.61 31.85
CA ARG A 976 -21.32 -32.23 33.18
C ARG A 976 -22.09 -31.41 34.21
N PRO A 977 -22.79 -32.06 35.16
CA PRO A 977 -23.47 -31.37 36.24
C PRO A 977 -22.46 -30.73 37.22
N LEU A 978 -22.78 -29.52 37.70
CA LEU A 978 -21.96 -28.80 38.68
C LEU A 978 -22.24 -29.21 40.12
N LYS A 979 -23.51 -29.56 40.40
CA LYS A 979 -23.91 -30.06 41.72
C LYS A 979 -23.15 -31.35 42.05
N ASP A 980 -22.51 -31.36 43.21
CA ASP A 980 -21.72 -32.50 43.71
C ASP A 980 -20.59 -32.94 42.74
N ALA A 981 -20.09 -32.01 41.91
CA ALA A 981 -19.06 -32.29 40.91
C ALA A 981 -17.77 -32.83 41.55
N THR A 982 -17.32 -33.98 41.05
CA THR A 982 -16.08 -34.66 41.46
C THR A 982 -14.83 -34.13 40.77
N PHE A 983 -15.00 -33.34 39.70
CA PHE A 983 -13.92 -32.71 38.94
C PHE A 983 -13.64 -31.29 39.43
N ASN A 984 -12.50 -30.69 39.05
CA ASN A 984 -12.18 -29.33 39.46
C ASN A 984 -13.07 -28.34 38.70
N THR A 985 -13.96 -27.64 39.39
CA THR A 985 -14.94 -26.73 38.73
C THR A 985 -14.36 -25.36 38.39
N GLN A 986 -13.07 -25.13 38.67
CA GLN A 986 -12.35 -23.91 38.30
C GLN A 986 -12.99 -22.60 38.79
N GLY A 987 -13.69 -22.68 39.93
CA GLY A 987 -14.33 -21.54 40.59
C GLY A 987 -15.85 -21.47 40.40
N LEU A 988 -16.44 -22.33 39.55
CA LEU A 988 -17.90 -22.44 39.41
C LEU A 988 -18.52 -23.05 40.67
N ASP A 989 -19.68 -22.51 41.06
CA ASP A 989 -20.47 -22.94 42.21
C ASP A 989 -20.91 -24.43 42.10
N ARG A 990 -20.67 -25.16 43.18
CA ARG A 990 -21.05 -26.58 43.36
C ARG A 990 -22.29 -26.75 44.24
N SER A 991 -22.77 -25.66 44.84
CA SER A 991 -23.86 -25.67 45.81
C SER A 991 -25.21 -25.97 45.14
N THR A 992 -26.22 -26.27 45.96
CA THR A 992 -27.60 -26.44 45.49
C THR A 992 -28.20 -25.18 44.89
N ASP A 993 -27.66 -24.01 45.23
CA ASP A 993 -28.22 -22.72 44.86
C ASP A 993 -27.96 -22.40 43.37
N SER A 994 -27.08 -23.18 42.71
CA SER A 994 -26.83 -23.16 41.26
C SER A 994 -26.58 -21.74 40.72
N ALA A 995 -25.87 -20.91 41.48
CA ALA A 995 -25.68 -19.49 41.16
C ALA A 995 -25.00 -19.26 39.80
N ASP A 996 -24.13 -20.21 39.41
CA ASP A 996 -23.38 -20.20 38.15
C ASP A 996 -23.99 -21.13 37.08
N GLY A 997 -25.17 -21.71 37.35
CA GLY A 997 -25.85 -22.65 36.47
C GLY A 997 -25.81 -24.09 36.98
N THR A 998 -26.49 -24.99 36.25
CA THR A 998 -26.63 -26.40 36.65
C THR A 998 -25.57 -27.31 36.04
N HIS A 999 -25.02 -26.91 34.90
CA HIS A 999 -24.07 -27.69 34.11
C HIS A 999 -22.96 -26.80 33.56
N ALA A 1000 -21.79 -27.40 33.33
CA ALA A 1000 -20.69 -26.78 32.60
C ALA A 1000 -20.21 -27.73 31.50
N ILE A 1001 -19.63 -27.18 30.43
CA ILE A 1001 -18.95 -27.99 29.42
C ILE A 1001 -17.51 -28.19 29.87
N VAL A 1002 -17.09 -29.44 29.89
CA VAL A 1002 -15.75 -29.84 30.32
C VAL A 1002 -15.17 -30.76 29.28
N TRP A 1003 -13.95 -30.45 28.85
CA TRP A 1003 -13.12 -31.36 28.09
C TRP A 1003 -12.00 -31.87 28.98
N ASN A 1004 -11.71 -33.15 28.94
CA ASN A 1004 -10.59 -33.71 29.70
C ASN A 1004 -9.97 -34.90 28.96
N ASN A 1005 -8.68 -35.11 29.19
CA ASN A 1005 -7.98 -36.35 28.89
C ASN A 1005 -7.38 -36.93 30.18
N GLU A 1006 -6.39 -37.82 30.09
CA GLU A 1006 -5.78 -38.45 31.28
C GLU A 1006 -4.94 -37.51 32.14
N ILE A 1007 -4.44 -36.41 31.55
CA ILE A 1007 -3.45 -35.53 32.18
C ILE A 1007 -3.88 -34.07 32.28
N THR A 1008 -4.78 -33.63 31.41
CA THR A 1008 -5.30 -32.26 31.37
C THR A 1008 -6.82 -32.21 31.36
N GLU A 1009 -7.34 -31.15 31.97
CA GLU A 1009 -8.76 -30.79 31.99
C GLU A 1009 -8.92 -29.33 31.59
N LEU A 1010 -9.97 -29.02 30.83
CA LEU A 1010 -10.34 -27.67 30.42
C LEU A 1010 -11.83 -27.47 30.71
N VAL A 1011 -12.12 -26.59 31.66
CA VAL A 1011 -13.47 -26.20 32.06
C VAL A 1011 -13.84 -24.90 31.35
N TYR A 1012 -15.00 -24.87 30.70
CA TYR A 1012 -15.46 -23.68 29.98
C TYR A 1012 -16.44 -22.85 30.83
N HIS A 1013 -16.11 -21.58 31.03
CA HIS A 1013 -16.99 -20.60 31.66
C HIS A 1013 -17.91 -19.97 30.59
N ILE A 1014 -19.04 -20.63 30.34
CA ILE A 1014 -19.95 -20.26 29.24
C ILE A 1014 -21.01 -19.29 29.75
N THR A 1015 -20.94 -18.03 29.31
CA THR A 1015 -21.82 -16.94 29.75
C THR A 1015 -23.32 -17.18 29.46
N THR A 1016 -23.65 -17.95 28.43
CA THR A 1016 -25.03 -18.32 28.06
C THR A 1016 -25.59 -19.48 28.89
N LEU A 1017 -24.74 -20.26 29.56
CA LEU A 1017 -25.17 -21.32 30.50
C LEU A 1017 -25.32 -20.80 31.94
N MET A 1018 -24.79 -19.60 32.23
CA MET A 1018 -24.94 -18.93 33.52
C MET A 1018 -26.30 -18.20 33.60
N PRO A 1019 -27.08 -18.38 34.69
CA PRO A 1019 -28.43 -17.85 34.80
C PRO A 1019 -28.44 -16.32 34.96
N ASN A 1020 -29.51 -15.68 34.46
CA ASN A 1020 -29.82 -14.30 34.76
C ASN A 1020 -30.87 -14.25 35.88
N ASN A 1021 -30.59 -13.52 36.95
CA ASN A 1021 -31.51 -13.15 38.03
C ASN A 1021 -32.31 -11.87 37.67
N GLY A 1022 -33.21 -11.45 38.56
CA GLY A 1022 -34.03 -10.24 38.36
C GLY A 1022 -33.26 -8.91 38.35
N ASP A 1023 -32.02 -8.89 38.86
CA ASP A 1023 -31.15 -7.70 38.86
C ASP A 1023 -30.09 -7.81 37.76
N VAL A 1024 -30.21 -6.92 36.76
CA VAL A 1024 -29.33 -6.83 35.59
C VAL A 1024 -27.86 -6.58 35.97
N ASN A 1025 -27.61 -5.72 36.97
CA ASN A 1025 -26.25 -5.38 37.39
C ASN A 1025 -25.58 -6.56 38.10
N LEU A 1026 -26.37 -7.31 38.88
CA LEU A 1026 -25.89 -8.51 39.53
C LEU A 1026 -25.56 -9.60 38.49
N ASN A 1027 -26.35 -9.74 37.43
CA ASN A 1027 -26.11 -10.72 36.36
C ASN A 1027 -24.80 -10.47 35.63
N THR A 1028 -24.58 -9.23 35.18
CA THR A 1028 -23.35 -8.85 34.48
C THR A 1028 -22.13 -9.03 35.38
N THR A 1029 -22.23 -8.63 36.65
CA THR A 1029 -21.18 -8.82 37.66
C THR A 1029 -20.87 -10.30 37.91
N ASN A 1030 -21.90 -11.14 38.07
CA ASN A 1030 -21.74 -12.58 38.32
C ASN A 1030 -21.11 -13.31 37.14
N LYS A 1031 -21.40 -12.92 35.90
CA LYS A 1031 -20.72 -13.49 34.73
C LYS A 1031 -19.29 -12.96 34.61
N LYS A 1032 -19.12 -11.65 34.77
CA LYS A 1032 -17.81 -10.97 34.67
C LYS A 1032 -16.81 -11.47 35.71
N ARG A 1033 -17.24 -11.87 36.90
CA ARG A 1033 -16.34 -12.42 37.93
C ARG A 1033 -15.63 -13.70 37.47
N HIS A 1034 -16.19 -14.45 36.52
CA HIS A 1034 -15.61 -15.68 35.99
C HIS A 1034 -14.78 -15.36 34.77
N ILE A 1035 -15.43 -14.91 33.68
CA ILE A 1035 -14.77 -14.62 32.39
C ILE A 1035 -13.72 -13.50 32.46
N GLY A 1036 -13.88 -12.56 33.40
CA GLY A 1036 -12.91 -11.49 33.64
C GLY A 1036 -11.70 -11.94 34.46
N ASN A 1037 -11.74 -13.14 35.07
CA ASN A 1037 -10.63 -13.76 35.76
C ASN A 1037 -10.02 -14.93 34.96
N ASP A 1038 -10.44 -15.10 33.70
CA ASP A 1038 -9.90 -16.11 32.80
C ASP A 1038 -8.83 -15.46 31.92
N PHE A 1039 -7.65 -16.09 31.82
CA PHE A 1039 -6.60 -15.57 30.94
C PHE A 1039 -6.98 -15.65 29.46
N VAL A 1040 -7.76 -16.67 29.10
CA VAL A 1040 -8.18 -16.95 27.72
C VAL A 1040 -9.69 -16.94 27.62
N ASN A 1041 -10.21 -16.19 26.64
CA ASN A 1041 -11.64 -16.10 26.36
C ASN A 1041 -11.92 -16.38 24.87
N ILE A 1042 -12.86 -17.27 24.58
CA ILE A 1042 -13.32 -17.58 23.23
C ILE A 1042 -14.53 -16.68 22.92
N ILE A 1043 -14.43 -15.88 21.86
CA ILE A 1043 -15.47 -14.96 21.41
C ILE A 1043 -16.12 -15.53 20.16
N PHE A 1044 -17.40 -15.86 20.23
CA PHE A 1044 -18.21 -16.18 19.05
C PHE A 1044 -18.92 -14.91 18.57
N ASN A 1045 -18.35 -14.27 17.56
CA ASN A 1045 -18.73 -12.93 17.10
C ASN A 1045 -19.68 -12.98 15.89
N ASN A 1046 -20.97 -12.82 16.15
CA ASN A 1046 -22.01 -12.65 15.11
C ASN A 1046 -22.45 -11.17 14.98
N SER A 1047 -21.72 -10.21 15.53
CA SER A 1047 -22.12 -8.79 15.50
C SER A 1047 -22.09 -8.17 14.10
N GLY A 1048 -21.25 -8.70 13.21
CA GLY A 1048 -20.95 -8.12 11.90
C GLY A 1048 -19.86 -7.05 11.92
N ALA A 1049 -19.33 -6.69 13.09
CA ALA A 1049 -18.22 -5.75 13.26
C ALA A 1049 -16.95 -6.46 13.77
N ALA A 1050 -15.79 -5.83 13.57
CA ALA A 1050 -14.53 -6.31 14.14
C ALA A 1050 -14.56 -6.23 15.68
N PHE A 1051 -14.08 -7.27 16.35
CA PHE A 1051 -14.02 -7.30 17.81
C PHE A 1051 -12.85 -6.47 18.34
N SER A 1052 -13.10 -5.61 19.33
CA SER A 1052 -12.05 -4.84 20.00
C SER A 1052 -11.59 -5.55 21.27
N PHE A 1053 -10.28 -5.61 21.51
CA PHE A 1053 -9.70 -6.22 22.73
C PHE A 1053 -10.25 -5.56 24.02
N ASP A 1054 -10.49 -4.24 23.98
CA ASP A 1054 -10.94 -3.46 25.13
C ASP A 1054 -12.44 -3.61 25.46
N THR A 1055 -13.18 -4.45 24.71
CA THR A 1055 -14.63 -4.67 24.92
C THR A 1055 -14.94 -5.19 26.31
N PHE A 1056 -14.06 -6.02 26.90
CA PHE A 1056 -14.20 -6.52 28.27
C PHE A 1056 -12.96 -6.16 29.10
N PRO A 1057 -12.93 -4.96 29.72
CA PRO A 1057 -11.79 -4.53 30.51
C PRO A 1057 -11.51 -5.50 31.67
N SER A 1058 -10.29 -6.05 31.71
CA SER A 1058 -9.81 -6.96 32.74
C SER A 1058 -8.28 -6.88 32.86
N GLN A 1059 -7.77 -7.12 34.07
CA GLN A 1059 -6.32 -7.26 34.33
C GLN A 1059 -5.80 -8.67 34.01
N PHE A 1060 -6.68 -9.67 33.91
CA PHE A 1060 -6.33 -11.07 33.71
C PHE A 1060 -6.43 -11.50 32.25
N ASN A 1061 -7.37 -10.93 31.48
CA ASN A 1061 -7.61 -11.35 30.11
C ASN A 1061 -6.37 -11.05 29.25
N ALA A 1062 -5.65 -12.10 28.86
CA ALA A 1062 -4.42 -12.02 28.07
C ALA A 1062 -4.67 -12.36 26.60
N VAL A 1063 -5.61 -13.26 26.32
CA VAL A 1063 -5.86 -13.81 24.99
C VAL A 1063 -7.36 -13.89 24.70
N TYR A 1064 -7.77 -13.43 23.51
CA TYR A 1064 -9.09 -13.65 22.93
C TYR A 1064 -8.99 -14.49 21.66
N ILE A 1065 -9.70 -15.61 21.61
CA ILE A 1065 -9.85 -16.42 20.40
C ILE A 1065 -11.17 -16.02 19.75
N VAL A 1066 -11.10 -15.18 18.71
CA VAL A 1066 -12.26 -14.62 18.03
C VAL A 1066 -12.65 -15.51 16.85
N ILE A 1067 -13.90 -15.96 16.86
CA ILE A 1067 -14.54 -16.72 15.80
C ILE A 1067 -15.56 -15.82 15.13
N THR A 1068 -15.40 -15.57 13.84
CA THR A 1068 -16.33 -14.75 13.04
C THR A 1068 -16.80 -15.55 11.84
N PRO A 1069 -18.09 -15.52 11.45
CA PRO A 1069 -18.54 -16.12 10.20
C PRO A 1069 -17.72 -15.62 8.99
N SER A 1070 -17.41 -16.52 8.05
CA SER A 1070 -16.68 -16.19 6.80
C SER A 1070 -17.48 -15.21 5.92
N ALA A 1071 -18.78 -15.43 5.82
CA ALA A 1071 -19.73 -14.55 5.15
C ALA A 1071 -20.75 -14.04 6.16
N ARG A 1072 -21.26 -12.82 5.94
CA ARG A 1072 -22.27 -12.22 6.82
C ARG A 1072 -23.55 -13.06 6.78
N THR A 1073 -24.04 -13.42 7.97
CA THR A 1073 -25.28 -14.17 8.18
C THR A 1073 -26.13 -13.49 9.23
N SER A 1074 -27.43 -13.40 8.99
CA SER A 1074 -28.42 -13.03 10.02
C SER A 1074 -28.85 -14.25 10.82
N PHE A 1075 -29.34 -14.02 12.04
CA PHE A 1075 -29.86 -15.09 12.91
C PHE A 1075 -30.96 -15.94 12.24
N LEU A 1076 -31.86 -15.31 11.45
CA LEU A 1076 -32.93 -16.00 10.73
C LEU A 1076 -32.38 -16.91 9.61
N GLN A 1077 -31.34 -16.46 8.89
CA GLN A 1077 -30.71 -17.25 7.83
C GLN A 1077 -30.00 -18.48 8.40
N THR A 1078 -29.26 -18.34 9.50
CA THR A 1078 -28.65 -19.49 10.19
C THR A 1078 -29.71 -20.51 10.60
N ARG A 1079 -30.88 -20.06 11.07
CA ARG A 1079 -31.98 -20.96 11.45
C ARG A 1079 -32.63 -21.66 10.26
N ARG A 1080 -32.80 -20.98 9.12
CA ARG A 1080 -33.34 -21.58 7.89
C ARG A 1080 -32.41 -22.67 7.34
N ARG A 1081 -31.10 -22.43 7.34
CA ARG A 1081 -30.08 -23.41 6.92
C ARG A 1081 -30.11 -24.72 7.69
N GLN A 1082 -30.46 -24.70 8.97
CA GLN A 1082 -30.63 -25.94 9.75
C GLN A 1082 -31.90 -26.71 9.40
N HIS A 1083 -32.91 -26.06 8.83
CA HIS A 1083 -34.21 -26.64 8.55
C HIS A 1083 -34.34 -27.17 7.11
N ASP A 1084 -33.58 -26.63 6.17
CA ASP A 1084 -33.47 -27.14 4.80
C ASP A 1084 -32.42 -28.28 4.75
N ASP A 1085 -32.89 -29.50 4.46
CA ASP A 1085 -32.21 -30.81 4.37
C ASP A 1085 -30.69 -30.92 4.67
N GLN A 1086 -30.37 -31.77 5.65
CA GLN A 1086 -29.03 -32.19 6.13
C GLN A 1086 -28.09 -32.81 5.06
N GLN A 1087 -28.49 -32.90 3.79
CA GLN A 1087 -27.72 -33.58 2.73
C GLN A 1087 -27.16 -32.63 1.65
N GLN A 1088 -27.59 -31.36 1.59
CA GLN A 1088 -27.15 -30.41 0.55
C GLN A 1088 -26.81 -28.99 1.03
N ALA A 1089 -26.88 -28.70 2.34
CA ALA A 1089 -26.48 -27.39 2.84
C ALA A 1089 -24.96 -27.16 2.66
N PRO A 1090 -24.52 -26.01 2.11
CA PRO A 1090 -23.10 -25.70 1.93
C PRO A 1090 -22.38 -25.68 3.29
N VAL A 1091 -21.17 -26.26 3.33
CA VAL A 1091 -20.33 -26.30 4.52
C VAL A 1091 -20.06 -24.88 5.01
N ALA A 1092 -20.44 -24.58 6.25
CA ALA A 1092 -20.17 -23.26 6.84
C ALA A 1092 -18.68 -23.13 7.19
N PHE A 1093 -18.10 -21.98 6.87
CA PHE A 1093 -16.72 -21.64 7.20
C PHE A 1093 -16.67 -20.45 8.17
N TYR A 1094 -15.67 -20.47 9.05
CA TYR A 1094 -15.44 -19.47 10.07
C TYR A 1094 -14.01 -18.97 10.00
N ARG A 1095 -13.86 -17.69 10.29
CA ARG A 1095 -12.60 -16.98 10.45
C ARG A 1095 -12.22 -17.04 11.93
N VAL A 1096 -11.04 -17.58 12.21
CA VAL A 1096 -10.50 -17.73 13.58
C VAL A 1096 -9.25 -16.88 13.70
N GLN A 1097 -9.23 -15.98 14.67
CA GLN A 1097 -8.07 -15.13 14.96
C GLN A 1097 -7.83 -15.05 16.47
N VAL A 1098 -6.57 -15.12 16.87
CA VAL A 1098 -6.12 -15.01 18.26
C VAL A 1098 -5.57 -13.60 18.48
N LEU A 1099 -6.28 -12.82 19.28
CA LEU A 1099 -5.87 -11.49 19.71
C LEU A 1099 -5.22 -11.58 21.09
N VAL A 1100 -4.11 -10.89 21.28
CA VAL A 1100 -3.34 -10.93 22.53
C VAL A 1100 -3.20 -9.53 23.12
N ARG A 1101 -3.06 -9.44 24.45
CA ARG A 1101 -2.84 -8.15 25.13
C ARG A 1101 -1.51 -7.52 24.67
N PRO A 1102 -1.36 -6.18 24.76
CA PRO A 1102 -0.07 -5.53 24.53
C PRO A 1102 1.03 -6.16 25.41
N ASN A 1103 2.21 -6.40 24.84
CA ASN A 1103 3.37 -7.09 25.45
C ASN A 1103 3.26 -8.61 25.65
N TYR A 1104 2.18 -9.26 25.20
CA TYR A 1104 2.08 -10.72 25.15
C TYR A 1104 2.49 -11.21 23.75
N PRO A 1105 3.33 -12.26 23.61
CA PRO A 1105 3.85 -12.66 22.32
C PRO A 1105 2.81 -13.44 21.50
N ALA A 1106 2.69 -13.10 20.21
CA ALA A 1106 1.76 -13.71 19.27
C ALA A 1106 2.35 -15.00 18.66
N ILE A 1107 2.29 -16.12 19.39
CA ILE A 1107 2.91 -17.40 19.03
C ILE A 1107 1.93 -18.42 18.42
N SER A 1108 0.64 -18.13 18.52
CA SER A 1108 -0.46 -19.02 18.15
C SER A 1108 -0.53 -19.24 16.63
N SER A 1109 -1.03 -20.40 16.19
CA SER A 1109 -1.20 -20.69 14.75
C SER A 1109 -2.30 -19.87 14.08
N ALA A 1110 -3.17 -19.26 14.88
CA ALA A 1110 -4.19 -18.30 14.45
C ALA A 1110 -3.83 -16.85 14.85
N ALA A 1111 -2.55 -16.52 15.01
CA ALA A 1111 -2.11 -15.14 15.18
C ALA A 1111 -2.52 -14.26 13.98
N THR A 1112 -2.44 -14.82 12.77
CA THR A 1112 -3.12 -14.29 11.58
C THR A 1112 -4.43 -15.04 11.34
N GLU A 1113 -5.41 -14.37 10.72
CA GLU A 1113 -6.74 -14.91 10.48
C GLU A 1113 -6.66 -16.22 9.67
N LYS A 1114 -7.27 -17.29 10.19
CA LYS A 1114 -7.35 -18.61 9.53
C LYS A 1114 -8.78 -18.99 9.23
N ILE A 1115 -8.99 -19.68 8.11
CA ILE A 1115 -10.31 -20.17 7.71
C ILE A 1115 -10.43 -21.64 8.12
N VAL A 1116 -11.52 -21.96 8.82
CA VAL A 1116 -11.79 -23.29 9.36
C VAL A 1116 -13.24 -23.66 9.11
N SER A 1117 -13.51 -24.89 8.70
CA SER A 1117 -14.85 -25.44 8.53
C SER A 1117 -15.57 -25.61 9.86
N ALA A 1118 -16.90 -25.58 9.84
CA ALA A 1118 -17.74 -25.80 11.02
C ALA A 1118 -17.45 -27.14 11.73
N GLY A 1119 -17.11 -28.18 10.97
CA GLY A 1119 -16.82 -29.51 11.50
C GLY A 1119 -15.54 -29.56 12.34
N SER A 1120 -14.50 -28.86 11.89
CA SER A 1120 -13.19 -28.85 12.55
C SER A 1120 -13.00 -27.71 13.54
N LEU A 1121 -13.89 -26.71 13.54
CA LEU A 1121 -13.82 -25.50 14.36
C LEU A 1121 -13.62 -25.78 15.86
N ALA A 1122 -14.49 -26.59 16.46
CA ALA A 1122 -14.43 -26.85 17.91
C ALA A 1122 -13.13 -27.57 18.32
N GLY A 1123 -12.67 -28.52 17.50
CA GLY A 1123 -11.41 -29.23 17.72
C GLY A 1123 -10.18 -28.32 17.64
N TYR A 1124 -10.17 -27.42 16.67
CA TYR A 1124 -9.08 -26.45 16.48
C TYR A 1124 -9.08 -25.38 17.59
N VAL A 1125 -10.21 -24.75 17.87
CA VAL A 1125 -10.32 -23.71 18.92
C VAL A 1125 -9.97 -24.26 20.30
N ARG A 1126 -10.38 -25.48 20.63
CA ARG A 1126 -9.97 -26.15 21.87
C ARG A 1126 -8.46 -26.32 21.98
N ASN A 1127 -7.78 -26.66 20.88
CA ASN A 1127 -6.32 -26.79 20.84
C ASN A 1127 -5.66 -25.43 21.12
N LEU A 1128 -6.12 -24.37 20.45
CA LEU A 1128 -5.65 -23.01 20.70
C LEU A 1128 -5.84 -22.62 22.17
N ALA A 1129 -7.07 -22.76 22.69
CA ALA A 1129 -7.41 -22.40 24.06
C ALA A 1129 -6.55 -23.14 25.09
N LEU A 1130 -6.31 -24.45 24.91
CA LEU A 1130 -5.48 -25.22 25.83
C LEU A 1130 -4.02 -24.74 25.81
N ASN A 1131 -3.45 -24.50 24.62
CA ASN A 1131 -2.06 -24.04 24.51
C ASN A 1131 -1.88 -22.62 25.08
N ASP A 1132 -2.83 -21.72 24.80
CA ASP A 1132 -2.82 -20.34 25.28
C ASP A 1132 -3.09 -20.27 26.79
N CYS A 1133 -3.89 -21.18 27.36
CA CYS A 1133 -4.08 -21.31 28.81
C CYS A 1133 -2.78 -21.73 29.50
N VAL A 1134 -2.09 -22.76 28.98
CA VAL A 1134 -0.79 -23.19 29.51
C VAL A 1134 0.19 -22.02 29.41
N PHE A 1135 0.30 -21.39 28.24
CA PHE A 1135 1.24 -20.28 28.03
C PHE A 1135 0.95 -19.09 28.95
N SER A 1136 -0.31 -18.72 29.14
CA SER A 1136 -0.69 -17.60 30.01
C SER A 1136 -0.33 -17.85 31.47
N VAL A 1137 -0.55 -19.07 31.99
CA VAL A 1137 -0.15 -19.43 33.37
C VAL A 1137 1.36 -19.33 33.53
N MET A 1138 2.13 -19.73 32.52
CA MET A 1138 3.59 -19.61 32.55
C MET A 1138 4.05 -18.16 32.52
N TRP A 1139 3.45 -17.37 31.63
CA TRP A 1139 3.80 -15.97 31.45
C TRP A 1139 3.50 -15.14 32.70
N ASP A 1140 2.37 -15.39 33.36
CA ASP A 1140 2.01 -14.74 34.61
C ASP A 1140 2.95 -15.13 35.77
N GLY A 1141 3.34 -16.41 35.85
CA GLY A 1141 4.31 -16.90 36.84
C GLY A 1141 5.73 -16.33 36.65
N LEU A 1142 6.14 -16.08 35.41
CA LEU A 1142 7.36 -15.34 35.08
C LEU A 1142 7.34 -13.90 35.59
N GLU A 1143 6.22 -13.19 35.40
CA GLU A 1143 6.05 -11.81 35.86
C GLU A 1143 6.01 -11.71 37.40
N ARG A 1144 5.52 -12.73 38.11
CA ARG A 1144 5.22 -12.69 39.56
C ARG A 1144 6.21 -13.43 40.46
N GLU A 1145 6.71 -14.60 40.06
CA GLU A 1145 7.37 -15.58 40.96
C GLU A 1145 8.77 -16.03 40.52
N GLY A 1146 9.40 -15.37 39.55
CA GLY A 1146 10.79 -15.65 39.18
C GLY A 1146 10.98 -16.79 38.17
N GLY A 1147 9.93 -17.17 37.44
CA GLY A 1147 10.05 -17.92 36.18
C GLY A 1147 9.91 -19.45 36.22
N GLU A 1148 9.79 -20.08 37.38
CA GLU A 1148 9.58 -21.54 37.39
C GLU A 1148 8.13 -21.93 37.03
N TYR A 1149 7.99 -22.92 36.14
CA TYR A 1149 6.68 -23.47 35.77
C TYR A 1149 5.97 -24.09 36.99
N PRO A 1150 4.74 -23.65 37.34
CA PRO A 1150 3.99 -24.20 38.47
C PRO A 1150 3.33 -25.54 38.09
N SER A 1151 4.12 -26.60 37.94
CA SER A 1151 3.60 -27.95 37.71
C SER A 1151 2.97 -28.52 38.98
N SER A 1152 1.71 -28.94 38.90
CA SER A 1152 1.02 -29.64 39.98
C SER A 1152 1.76 -30.91 40.40
N TRP A 1153 2.31 -31.65 39.43
CA TRP A 1153 3.11 -32.85 39.66
C TRP A 1153 4.39 -32.58 40.44
N ARG A 1154 5.12 -31.49 40.12
CA ARG A 1154 6.32 -31.09 40.87
C ARG A 1154 5.98 -30.67 42.30
N SER A 1155 4.87 -29.93 42.49
CA SER A 1155 4.40 -29.57 43.83
C SER A 1155 4.09 -30.82 44.67
N ARG A 1156 3.37 -31.80 44.10
CA ARG A 1156 3.08 -33.08 44.77
C ARG A 1156 4.36 -33.87 45.08
N LEU A 1157 5.32 -33.92 44.16
CA LEU A 1157 6.63 -34.53 44.37
C LEU A 1157 7.38 -33.88 45.55
N GLU A 1158 7.42 -32.55 45.60
CA GLU A 1158 8.10 -31.80 46.66
C GLU A 1158 7.41 -32.04 48.03
N GLN A 1159 6.08 -32.07 48.06
CA GLN A 1159 5.33 -32.41 49.28
C GLN A 1159 5.67 -33.82 49.79
N ILE A 1160 5.74 -34.82 48.90
CA ILE A 1160 6.14 -36.20 49.25
C ILE A 1160 7.58 -36.22 49.76
N ARG A 1161 8.51 -35.51 49.11
CA ARG A 1161 9.92 -35.42 49.53
C ARG A 1161 10.09 -34.71 50.87
N LYS A 1162 9.38 -33.60 51.11
CA LYS A 1162 9.37 -32.89 52.40
C LYS A 1162 8.87 -33.81 53.51
N LEU A 1163 7.81 -34.57 53.23
CA LEU A 1163 7.27 -35.53 54.17
C LEU A 1163 8.28 -36.66 54.45
N LYS A 1164 8.95 -37.19 53.41
CA LYS A 1164 10.02 -38.18 53.56
C LYS A 1164 11.20 -37.65 54.38
N GLY A 1165 11.72 -36.48 54.02
CA GLY A 1165 12.89 -35.84 54.65
C GLY A 1165 12.67 -35.49 56.12
N ARG A 1166 11.43 -35.21 56.54
CA ARG A 1166 11.09 -35.00 57.95
C ARG A 1166 11.25 -36.26 58.81
N PHE A 1167 11.13 -37.44 58.21
CA PHE A 1167 11.24 -38.74 58.89
C PHE A 1167 12.45 -39.55 58.40
N GLU A 1168 13.36 -38.90 57.66
CA GLU A 1168 14.74 -39.33 57.40
C GLU A 1168 15.69 -38.89 58.50
#